data_AF-A0A6G6WUS1-F1
#
_entry.id   AF-A0A6G6WUS1-F1
#
_cell.length_a   1.000
_cell.length_b   1.000
_cell.length_c   1.000
_cell.angle_alpha   90.00
_cell.angle_beta   90.00
_cell.angle_gamma   90.00
#
_symmetry.space_group_name_H-M   'P 1'
#
loop_
_entity.id
_entity.type
_entity.pdbx_description
1 polymer ?
#
loop_
_entity_poly.entity_id
_entity_poly.type
_entity_poly.pdbx_seq_one_letter_code
_entity_poly.pdbx_strand_id
1 'polypeptide(L)'
;MISSREMVRHLMGAVLLLAALSVLPFVITERYALGEIITFLIWAAVAVQWNVLTGHAGVFSLGQMLFFAIGSYAVAMLAVYFGLSPWASMPVAGLAAAVAALLIGLACLRLAAAYVALLTFAIAYMIYTLIITDSACYITTGGTCTPFFGGTNGFSQFADLGFRKLLKGSWIIGNYYSVLAIFALSFIASIVVIHGRLGLAFRATSDSATYAAARGINRTKFQIIAFVVTAFFTGLAGAGYAAHFRFAGPSLFELSTLMFVLSMVIVGGLKSTWGPIFGAALMMILVEVGKSMGDVRNTLIGLVLVIFVLLLPKGLAGAWAMLLDRFRRPKSAEPSNRLEPAIPSHLQVPRTRPLAAPEGFVPPTPSYSARFSRAVTALPMAFFGVQFSKASPESAQAIALQQKGFEGAFGPAFWDRAEYVDECGCTNSVIVGYWDSRETYDRWRANLAPDWWRAGASLDGELGFFRECYTPSISDTETTFSHPDPEGYAKIAHVMSGMTDTHGYWGSARDRIPRAQTDDLTARGEPGAELAGGNDTLRRHVVVTPHDNLCLLRSGQDWSDTSAEERSFYLEQVKPKLDEGMAFIRDQGEKVGCYFNRYMTLLNLEGAGGKTYSLSAWRSLTELEAWVKTDSHLAIFAAGTRQYRTFKDAELRLYHEMSVIRAADQSFEYFNCHDRTGMLNALNRA
;
A
#
# COMPACT_ATOMS: atom_id res chain seq x y z
N MET A 1 -6.02 -16.85 -4.08
CA MET A 1 -6.83 -17.26 -2.91
C MET A 1 -7.28 -16.12 -1.99
N ILE A 2 -6.61 -14.95 -1.98
CA ILE A 2 -6.93 -13.84 -1.06
C ILE A 2 -8.25 -13.13 -1.44
N SER A 3 -8.55 -12.92 -2.73
CA SER A 3 -9.74 -12.17 -3.17
C SER A 3 -11.08 -12.87 -2.86
N SER A 4 -11.12 -14.20 -2.75
CA SER A 4 -12.38 -14.92 -2.48
C SER A 4 -12.87 -14.74 -1.05
N ARG A 5 -11.96 -14.68 -0.06
CA ARG A 5 -12.34 -14.46 1.34
C ARG A 5 -12.88 -13.06 1.60
N GLU A 6 -12.26 -12.04 1.00
CA GLU A 6 -12.76 -10.66 1.11
C GLU A 6 -14.10 -10.49 0.41
N MET A 7 -14.26 -11.06 -0.79
CA MET A 7 -15.54 -11.03 -1.52
C MET A 7 -16.67 -11.64 -0.68
N VAL A 8 -16.45 -12.81 -0.07
CA VAL A 8 -17.46 -13.45 0.80
C VAL A 8 -17.81 -12.56 2.00
N ARG A 9 -16.82 -11.92 2.64
CA ARG A 9 -17.05 -10.99 3.75
C ARG A 9 -17.93 -9.81 3.35
N HIS A 10 -17.65 -9.18 2.20
CA HIS A 10 -18.45 -8.05 1.71
C HIS A 10 -19.86 -8.49 1.28
N LEU A 11 -20.01 -9.67 0.66
CA LEU A 11 -21.31 -10.23 0.31
C LEU A 11 -22.14 -10.56 1.55
N MET A 12 -21.55 -11.17 2.58
CA MET A 12 -22.25 -11.41 3.86
C MET A 12 -22.71 -10.09 4.50
N GLY A 13 -21.83 -9.08 4.51
CA GLY A 13 -22.21 -7.75 4.97
C GLY A 13 -23.36 -7.17 4.16
N ALA A 14 -23.36 -7.33 2.83
CA ALA A 14 -24.42 -6.84 1.95
C ALA A 14 -25.75 -7.54 2.25
N VAL A 15 -25.74 -8.86 2.46
CA VAL A 15 -26.94 -9.61 2.87
C VAL A 15 -27.49 -9.10 4.19
N LEU A 16 -26.64 -8.84 5.18
CA LEU A 16 -27.06 -8.27 6.47
C LEU A 16 -27.66 -6.86 6.32
N LEU A 17 -27.03 -5.99 5.53
CA LEU A 17 -27.57 -4.66 5.25
C LEU A 17 -28.93 -4.74 4.55
N LEU A 18 -29.05 -5.58 3.52
CA LEU A 18 -30.29 -5.73 2.77
C LEU A 18 -31.41 -6.35 3.62
N ALA A 19 -31.07 -7.27 4.52
CA ALA A 19 -32.01 -7.81 5.51
C ALA A 19 -32.47 -6.75 6.51
N ALA A 20 -31.57 -5.86 6.97
CA ALA A 20 -31.96 -4.75 7.83
C ALA A 20 -32.88 -3.76 7.09
N LEU A 21 -32.55 -3.42 5.85
CA LEU A 21 -33.36 -2.52 5.02
C LEU A 21 -34.74 -3.13 4.69
N SER A 22 -34.83 -4.43 4.42
CA SER A 22 -36.11 -5.06 4.08
C SER A 22 -37.12 -5.06 5.23
N VAL A 23 -36.65 -4.94 6.48
CA VAL A 23 -37.48 -4.87 7.70
C VAL A 23 -37.96 -3.44 7.98
N LEU A 24 -37.31 -2.40 7.44
CA LEU A 24 -37.65 -1.00 7.74
C LEU A 24 -39.12 -0.60 7.48
N PRO A 25 -39.77 -1.03 6.38
CA PRO A 25 -41.17 -0.67 6.12
C PRO A 25 -42.17 -1.19 7.15
N PHE A 26 -41.79 -2.20 7.96
CA PHE A 26 -42.62 -2.72 9.04
C PHE A 26 -42.52 -1.88 10.32
N VAL A 27 -41.43 -1.13 10.48
CA VAL A 27 -41.17 -0.27 11.65
C VAL A 27 -41.58 1.17 11.37
N ILE A 28 -41.31 1.66 10.17
CA ILE A 28 -41.58 3.04 9.74
C ILE A 28 -42.84 3.03 8.86
N THR A 29 -43.96 3.47 9.44
CA THR A 29 -45.25 3.54 8.72
C THR A 29 -45.52 4.91 8.10
N GLU A 30 -44.71 5.92 8.43
CA GLU A 30 -44.81 7.29 7.89
C GLU A 30 -44.41 7.34 6.40
N ARG A 31 -45.34 7.78 5.54
CA ARG A 31 -45.14 7.79 4.08
C ARG A 31 -44.01 8.72 3.64
N TYR A 32 -43.85 9.84 4.33
CA TYR A 32 -42.78 10.80 4.04
C TYR A 32 -41.41 10.17 4.28
N ALA A 33 -41.21 9.56 5.45
CA ALA A 33 -39.96 8.88 5.79
C ALA A 33 -39.63 7.73 4.83
N LEU A 34 -40.64 6.96 4.40
CA LEU A 34 -40.44 5.94 3.38
C LEU A 34 -40.02 6.52 2.02
N GLY A 35 -40.57 7.66 1.62
CA GLY A 35 -40.16 8.38 0.41
C GLY A 35 -38.72 8.87 0.45
N GLU A 36 -38.28 9.40 1.59
CA GLU A 36 -36.88 9.81 1.80
C GLU A 36 -35.93 8.60 1.76
N ILE A 37 -36.30 7.47 2.37
CA ILE A 37 -35.49 6.25 2.29
C ILE A 37 -35.43 5.71 0.85
N ILE A 38 -36.51 5.77 0.08
CA ILE A 38 -36.49 5.41 -1.34
C ILE A 38 -35.50 6.29 -2.11
N THR A 39 -35.53 7.60 -1.85
CA THR A 39 -34.60 8.57 -2.44
C THR A 39 -33.15 8.26 -2.07
N PHE A 40 -32.92 7.85 -0.81
CA PHE A 40 -31.63 7.34 -0.35
C PHE A 40 -31.16 6.12 -1.11
N LEU A 41 -32.01 5.11 -1.29
CA LEU A 41 -31.64 3.90 -2.02
C LEU A 41 -31.28 4.21 -3.49
N ILE A 42 -32.00 5.13 -4.13
CA ILE A 42 -31.70 5.59 -5.49
C ILE A 42 -30.32 6.26 -5.55
N TRP A 43 -30.09 7.28 -4.71
CA TRP A 43 -28.83 8.01 -4.75
C TRP A 43 -27.64 7.17 -4.29
N ALA A 44 -27.83 6.29 -3.30
CA ALA A 44 -26.81 5.33 -2.88
C ALA A 44 -26.46 4.36 -4.03
N ALA A 45 -27.44 3.91 -4.83
CA ALA A 45 -27.16 3.07 -6.00
C ALA A 45 -26.29 3.81 -7.02
N VAL A 46 -26.57 5.08 -7.30
CA VAL A 46 -25.75 5.91 -8.21
C VAL A 46 -24.36 6.15 -7.64
N ALA A 47 -24.25 6.53 -6.37
CA ALA A 47 -22.98 6.80 -5.70
C ALA A 47 -22.07 5.55 -5.66
N VAL A 48 -22.65 4.37 -5.42
CA VAL A 48 -21.92 3.09 -5.47
C VAL A 48 -21.33 2.86 -6.86
N GLN A 49 -22.11 3.04 -7.93
CA GLN A 49 -21.62 2.82 -9.31
C GLN A 49 -20.59 3.86 -9.72
N TRP A 50 -20.77 5.10 -9.30
CA TRP A 50 -19.78 6.14 -9.53
C TRP A 50 -18.45 5.82 -8.82
N ASN A 51 -18.49 5.31 -7.60
CA ASN A 51 -17.29 4.87 -6.90
C ASN A 51 -16.60 3.67 -7.58
N VAL A 52 -17.35 2.76 -8.19
CA VAL A 52 -16.75 1.70 -9.04
C VAL A 52 -15.99 2.32 -10.20
N LEU A 53 -16.58 3.30 -10.91
CA LEU A 53 -15.96 3.91 -12.07
C LEU A 53 -14.74 4.78 -11.71
N THR A 54 -14.91 5.70 -10.79
CA THR A 54 -13.90 6.70 -10.45
C THR A 54 -12.94 6.22 -9.38
N GLY A 55 -13.45 5.59 -8.33
CA GLY A 55 -12.62 5.02 -7.27
C GLY A 55 -11.80 3.83 -7.77
N HIS A 56 -12.47 2.78 -8.26
CA HIS A 56 -11.78 1.52 -8.57
C HIS A 56 -11.21 1.45 -9.99
N ALA A 57 -11.95 1.85 -11.02
CA ALA A 57 -11.48 1.79 -12.40
C ALA A 57 -10.59 2.98 -12.81
N GLY A 58 -10.47 4.01 -11.96
CA GLY A 58 -9.60 5.17 -12.19
C GLY A 58 -10.04 6.07 -13.35
N VAL A 59 -11.32 6.02 -13.73
CA VAL A 59 -11.90 6.89 -14.76
C VAL A 59 -12.67 8.01 -14.08
N PHE A 60 -12.09 9.21 -14.06
CA PHE A 60 -12.77 10.40 -13.56
C PHE A 60 -13.76 10.89 -14.63
N SER A 61 -15.05 10.64 -14.42
CA SER A 61 -16.14 11.02 -15.33
C SER A 61 -17.23 11.72 -14.56
N LEU A 62 -17.76 12.80 -15.14
CA LEU A 62 -18.93 13.52 -14.64
C LEU A 62 -20.22 13.09 -15.36
N GLY A 63 -20.16 12.03 -16.19
CA GLY A 63 -21.25 11.56 -17.03
C GLY A 63 -22.29 10.69 -16.32
N GLN A 64 -22.12 10.34 -15.04
CA GLN A 64 -23.07 9.45 -14.35
C GLN A 64 -24.50 10.04 -14.30
N MET A 65 -24.63 11.36 -14.15
CA MET A 65 -25.94 12.03 -14.20
C MET A 65 -26.59 11.97 -15.59
N LEU A 66 -25.79 11.97 -16.66
CA LEU A 66 -26.30 11.74 -18.01
C LEU A 66 -26.89 10.33 -18.14
N PHE A 67 -26.22 9.29 -17.64
CA PHE A 67 -26.73 7.91 -17.70
C PHE A 67 -27.99 7.72 -16.85
N PHE A 68 -28.02 8.37 -15.68
CA PHE A 68 -29.20 8.41 -14.82
C PHE A 68 -30.39 9.06 -15.54
N ALA A 69 -30.16 10.21 -16.19
CA ALA A 69 -31.17 10.88 -16.97
C ALA A 69 -31.63 10.03 -18.17
N ILE A 70 -30.71 9.45 -18.94
CA ILE A 70 -31.07 8.54 -20.06
C ILE A 70 -31.99 7.42 -19.58
N GLY A 71 -31.69 6.80 -18.43
CA GLY A 71 -32.55 5.78 -17.85
C GLY A 71 -33.94 6.31 -17.45
N SER A 72 -33.98 7.49 -16.85
CA SER A 72 -35.23 8.15 -16.44
C SER A 72 -36.13 8.50 -17.64
N TYR A 73 -35.53 9.12 -18.67
CA TYR A 73 -36.21 9.50 -19.91
C TYR A 73 -36.63 8.27 -20.72
N ALA A 74 -35.82 7.22 -20.79
CA ALA A 74 -36.18 5.99 -21.49
C ALA A 74 -37.45 5.34 -20.91
N VAL A 75 -37.58 5.27 -19.58
CA VAL A 75 -38.82 4.78 -18.96
C VAL A 75 -40.00 5.69 -19.28
N ALA A 76 -39.83 7.00 -19.13
CA ALA A 76 -40.91 7.96 -19.38
C ALA A 76 -41.39 7.91 -20.84
N MET A 77 -40.47 7.92 -21.81
CA MET A 77 -40.78 7.85 -23.24
C MET A 77 -41.44 6.51 -23.61
N LEU A 78 -40.95 5.38 -23.11
CA LEU A 78 -41.56 4.07 -23.37
C LEU A 78 -42.97 3.96 -22.78
N ALA A 79 -43.19 4.54 -21.60
CA ALA A 79 -44.50 4.57 -20.98
C ALA A 79 -45.49 5.50 -21.71
N VAL A 80 -45.03 6.66 -22.17
CA VAL A 80 -45.89 7.66 -22.84
C VAL A 80 -46.19 7.29 -24.29
N TYR A 81 -45.19 6.87 -25.07
CA TYR A 81 -45.36 6.61 -26.50
C TYR A 81 -45.84 5.20 -26.81
N PHE A 82 -45.34 4.19 -26.09
CA PHE A 82 -45.65 2.78 -26.36
C PHE A 82 -46.61 2.18 -25.34
N GLY A 83 -47.01 2.92 -24.30
CA GLY A 83 -47.89 2.42 -23.24
C GLY A 83 -47.28 1.27 -22.43
N LEU A 84 -45.96 1.08 -22.49
CA LEU A 84 -45.29 -0.02 -21.80
C LEU A 84 -45.31 0.18 -20.29
N SER A 85 -45.46 -0.93 -19.56
CA SER A 85 -45.34 -0.90 -18.10
C SER A 85 -43.91 -0.53 -17.68
N PRO A 86 -43.71 0.26 -16.60
CA PRO A 86 -42.38 0.63 -16.14
C PRO A 86 -41.44 -0.57 -15.88
N TRP A 87 -42.00 -1.72 -15.50
CA TRP A 87 -41.26 -2.97 -15.31
C TRP A 87 -40.58 -3.47 -16.60
N ALA A 88 -41.28 -3.40 -17.73
CA ALA A 88 -40.72 -3.78 -19.03
C ALA A 88 -39.73 -2.71 -19.53
N SER A 89 -39.98 -1.45 -19.20
CA SER A 89 -39.13 -0.33 -19.61
C SER A 89 -37.81 -0.25 -18.84
N MET A 90 -37.74 -0.73 -17.60
CA MET A 90 -36.54 -0.66 -16.73
C MET A 90 -35.31 -1.36 -17.33
N PRO A 91 -35.36 -2.64 -17.77
CA PRO A 91 -34.21 -3.28 -18.42
C PRO A 91 -33.78 -2.57 -19.70
N VAL A 92 -34.75 -2.10 -20.50
CA VAL A 92 -34.48 -1.37 -21.75
C VAL A 92 -33.80 -0.04 -21.46
N ALA A 93 -34.20 0.66 -20.40
CA ALA A 93 -33.58 1.90 -19.94
C ALA A 93 -32.13 1.69 -19.48
N GLY A 94 -31.85 0.63 -18.72
CA GLY A 94 -30.48 0.24 -18.36
C GLY A 94 -29.62 -0.07 -19.59
N LEU A 95 -30.18 -0.81 -20.56
CA LEU A 95 -29.48 -1.10 -21.82
C LEU A 95 -29.23 0.16 -22.65
N ALA A 96 -30.19 1.08 -22.74
CA ALA A 96 -30.02 2.35 -23.45
C ALA A 96 -28.87 3.18 -22.84
N ALA A 97 -28.80 3.25 -21.49
CA ALA A 97 -27.68 3.89 -20.80
C ALA A 97 -26.35 3.18 -21.08
N ALA A 98 -26.33 1.84 -21.12
CA ALA A 98 -25.15 1.05 -21.45
C ALA A 98 -24.65 1.28 -22.89
N VAL A 99 -25.56 1.37 -23.86
CA VAL A 99 -25.23 1.69 -25.27
C VAL A 99 -24.68 3.11 -25.38
N ALA A 100 -25.33 4.08 -24.74
CA ALA A 100 -24.83 5.46 -24.71
C ALA A 100 -23.43 5.54 -24.08
N ALA A 101 -23.21 4.82 -22.98
CA ALA A 101 -21.91 4.72 -22.34
C ALA A 101 -20.87 4.07 -23.24
N LEU A 102 -21.21 3.03 -24.00
CA LEU A 102 -20.28 2.43 -24.96
C LEU A 102 -19.86 3.46 -26.02
N LEU A 103 -20.81 4.19 -26.62
CA LEU A 103 -20.51 5.20 -27.63
C LEU A 103 -19.63 6.34 -27.08
N ILE A 104 -19.98 6.86 -25.91
CA ILE A 104 -19.21 7.92 -25.24
C ILE A 104 -17.84 7.40 -24.80
N GLY A 105 -17.78 6.18 -24.28
CA GLY A 105 -16.56 5.50 -23.84
C GLY A 105 -15.58 5.33 -25.00
N LEU A 106 -16.07 4.91 -26.17
CA LEU A 106 -15.28 4.80 -27.40
C LEU A 106 -14.70 6.16 -27.85
N ALA A 107 -15.43 7.26 -27.67
CA ALA A 107 -14.91 8.61 -27.93
C ALA A 107 -13.85 9.04 -26.90
N CYS A 108 -13.93 8.53 -25.67
CA CYS A 108 -13.03 8.90 -24.57
C CYS A 108 -11.68 8.17 -24.58
N LEU A 109 -11.48 7.14 -25.41
CA LEU A 109 -10.32 6.22 -25.33
C LEU A 109 -8.94 6.87 -25.55
N ARG A 110 -8.91 8.09 -26.09
CA ARG A 110 -7.67 8.82 -26.43
C ARG A 110 -7.39 9.98 -25.50
N LEU A 111 -8.24 10.23 -24.51
CA LEU A 111 -8.20 11.42 -23.67
C LEU A 111 -7.56 11.11 -22.31
N ALA A 112 -6.77 12.06 -21.78
CA ALA A 112 -6.30 11.99 -20.40
C ALA A 112 -7.46 12.23 -19.43
N ALA A 113 -7.32 11.77 -18.18
CA ALA A 113 -8.43 11.68 -17.21
C ALA A 113 -9.20 13.00 -17.00
N ALA A 114 -8.51 14.14 -16.94
CA ALA A 114 -9.17 15.45 -16.79
C ALA A 114 -10.06 15.80 -18.00
N TYR A 115 -9.63 15.45 -19.21
CA TYR A 115 -10.39 15.70 -20.43
C TYR A 115 -11.60 14.76 -20.57
N VAL A 116 -11.54 13.55 -20.01
CA VAL A 116 -12.70 12.64 -19.96
C VAL A 116 -13.84 13.25 -19.13
N ALA A 117 -13.53 13.83 -17.98
CA ALA A 117 -14.52 14.53 -17.16
C ALA A 117 -15.12 15.74 -17.88
N LEU A 118 -14.27 16.56 -18.52
CA LEU A 118 -14.73 17.73 -19.27
C LEU A 118 -15.64 17.33 -20.45
N LEU A 119 -15.24 16.32 -21.24
CA LEU A 119 -16.03 15.84 -22.37
C LEU A 119 -17.37 15.24 -21.91
N THR A 120 -17.37 14.43 -20.86
CA THR A 120 -18.61 13.82 -20.36
C THR A 120 -19.58 14.87 -19.79
N PHE A 121 -19.06 15.91 -19.15
CA PHE A 121 -19.86 17.07 -18.74
C PHE A 121 -20.42 17.85 -19.94
N ALA A 122 -19.60 18.11 -20.96
CA ALA A 122 -20.02 18.79 -22.18
C ALA A 122 -21.12 18.01 -22.92
N ILE A 123 -21.01 16.68 -23.01
CA ILE A 123 -22.05 15.83 -23.60
C ILE A 123 -23.34 15.88 -22.77
N ALA A 124 -23.24 15.82 -21.44
CA ALA A 124 -24.41 15.96 -20.57
C ALA A 124 -25.12 17.29 -20.78
N TYR A 125 -24.36 18.39 -20.86
CA TYR A 125 -24.89 19.73 -21.11
C TYR A 125 -25.46 19.88 -22.53
N MET A 126 -24.84 19.25 -23.54
CA MET A 126 -25.36 19.20 -24.91
C MET A 126 -26.71 18.49 -24.96
N ILE A 127 -26.85 17.33 -24.29
CA ILE A 127 -28.12 16.60 -24.21
C ILE A 127 -29.17 17.41 -23.44
N TYR A 128 -28.81 18.05 -22.34
CA TYR A 128 -29.68 18.99 -21.64
C TYR A 128 -30.19 20.09 -22.57
N THR A 129 -29.29 20.74 -23.31
CA THR A 129 -29.63 21.81 -24.26
C THR A 129 -30.55 21.30 -25.37
N LEU A 130 -30.30 20.09 -25.89
CA LEU A 130 -31.16 19.43 -26.87
C LEU A 130 -32.59 19.24 -26.33
N ILE A 131 -32.73 18.81 -25.07
CA ILE A 131 -34.03 18.57 -24.44
C ILE A 131 -34.80 19.88 -24.24
N ILE A 132 -34.15 20.93 -23.71
CA ILE A 132 -34.86 22.20 -23.44
C ILE A 132 -35.21 22.98 -24.72
N THR A 133 -34.45 22.74 -25.81
CA THR A 133 -34.71 23.36 -27.13
C THR A 133 -35.78 22.60 -27.92
N ASP A 134 -36.15 21.40 -27.47
CA ASP A 134 -37.24 20.62 -28.06
C ASP A 134 -38.60 21.23 -27.72
N SER A 135 -39.04 22.18 -28.56
CA SER A 135 -40.32 22.88 -28.43
C SER A 135 -41.36 22.42 -29.44
N ALA A 136 -41.01 21.51 -30.36
CA ALA A 136 -41.91 21.06 -31.40
C ALA A 136 -42.93 20.06 -30.84
N CYS A 137 -44.19 20.18 -31.25
CA CYS A 137 -45.24 19.27 -30.80
C CYS A 137 -45.06 17.89 -31.42
N TYR A 138 -44.86 16.85 -30.61
CA TYR A 138 -44.77 15.46 -31.09
C TYR A 138 -46.08 14.70 -30.86
N ILE A 139 -46.64 14.74 -29.64
CA ILE A 139 -47.92 14.11 -29.32
C ILE A 139 -48.73 14.96 -28.34
N THR A 140 -50.06 14.84 -28.39
CA THR A 140 -50.96 15.46 -27.40
C THR A 140 -51.37 14.41 -26.38
N THR A 141 -50.94 14.55 -25.12
CA THR A 141 -51.30 13.65 -24.02
C THR A 141 -52.04 14.44 -22.95
N GLY A 142 -53.28 14.05 -22.61
CA GLY A 142 -54.09 14.74 -21.60
C GLY A 142 -54.44 16.20 -21.93
N GLY A 143 -54.53 16.55 -23.23
CA GLY A 143 -54.81 17.92 -23.68
C GLY A 143 -53.61 18.87 -23.71
N THR A 144 -52.43 18.40 -23.32
CA THR A 144 -51.17 19.17 -23.37
C THR A 144 -50.29 18.65 -24.50
N CYS A 145 -49.76 19.56 -25.33
CA CYS A 145 -48.78 19.23 -26.34
C CYS A 145 -47.45 18.85 -25.68
N THR A 146 -46.98 17.63 -25.94
CA THR A 146 -45.73 17.08 -25.38
C THR A 146 -44.67 16.97 -26.47
N PRO A 147 -43.52 17.63 -26.32
CA PRO A 147 -42.38 17.47 -27.23
C PRO A 147 -41.78 16.05 -27.19
N PHE A 148 -40.90 15.71 -28.12
CA PHE A 148 -40.32 14.36 -28.26
C PHE A 148 -39.47 13.93 -27.04
N PHE A 149 -38.74 14.87 -26.45
CA PHE A 149 -38.01 14.70 -25.18
C PHE A 149 -38.75 15.36 -24.00
N GLY A 150 -40.01 15.77 -24.17
CA GLY A 150 -40.79 16.43 -23.12
C GLY A 150 -40.47 17.93 -22.90
N GLY A 151 -39.48 18.48 -23.62
CA GLY A 151 -39.14 19.90 -23.57
C GLY A 151 -38.70 20.38 -22.18
N THR A 152 -38.97 21.65 -21.88
CA THR A 152 -38.67 22.27 -20.58
C THR A 152 -39.49 21.70 -19.42
N ASN A 153 -40.69 21.18 -19.70
CA ASN A 153 -41.59 20.63 -18.69
C ASN A 153 -41.24 19.18 -18.31
N GLY A 154 -40.54 18.46 -19.20
CA GLY A 154 -40.29 17.04 -19.06
C GLY A 154 -41.57 16.19 -19.16
N PHE A 155 -41.45 14.93 -18.77
CA PHE A 155 -42.56 13.99 -18.66
C PHE A 155 -43.06 13.90 -17.23
N SER A 156 -44.36 14.03 -17.05
CA SER A 156 -45.02 13.83 -15.76
C SER A 156 -46.26 12.93 -15.90
N GLN A 157 -46.66 12.29 -14.80
CA GLN A 157 -47.90 11.51 -14.70
C GLN A 157 -48.03 10.30 -15.65
N PHE A 158 -46.93 9.73 -16.13
CA PHE A 158 -46.95 8.46 -16.90
C PHE A 158 -47.27 7.24 -16.01
N ALA A 159 -47.38 6.06 -16.62
CA ALA A 159 -47.80 4.83 -15.96
C ALA A 159 -46.99 4.53 -14.68
N ASP A 160 -47.68 4.14 -13.60
CA ASP A 160 -47.05 3.73 -12.34
C ASP A 160 -46.62 2.25 -12.38
N LEU A 161 -45.85 1.79 -11.40
CA LEU A 161 -45.41 0.39 -11.24
C LEU A 161 -46.54 -0.63 -11.05
N GLY A 162 -47.81 -0.19 -11.08
CA GLY A 162 -49.00 -1.00 -10.87
C GLY A 162 -49.41 -1.16 -9.40
N PHE A 163 -48.53 -0.79 -8.46
CA PHE A 163 -48.78 -0.94 -7.03
C PHE A 163 -49.87 -0.02 -6.48
N ARG A 164 -50.10 1.16 -7.08
CA ARG A 164 -51.28 1.98 -6.72
C ARG A 164 -52.60 1.25 -6.97
N LYS A 165 -52.66 0.42 -8.02
CA LYS A 165 -53.85 -0.40 -8.33
C LYS A 165 -53.91 -1.68 -7.49
N LEU A 166 -52.77 -2.33 -7.27
CA LEU A 166 -52.67 -3.62 -6.58
C LEU A 166 -52.74 -3.50 -5.04
N LEU A 167 -51.97 -2.58 -4.46
CA LEU A 167 -51.76 -2.42 -3.01
C LEU A 167 -52.50 -1.20 -2.42
N LYS A 168 -53.22 -0.44 -3.24
CA LYS A 168 -54.04 0.72 -2.84
C LYS A 168 -53.29 1.66 -1.88
N GLY A 169 -53.67 1.70 -0.60
CA GLY A 169 -53.10 2.58 0.43
C GLY A 169 -51.64 2.28 0.80
N SER A 170 -51.14 1.09 0.47
CA SER A 170 -49.79 0.62 0.77
C SER A 170 -48.87 0.58 -0.46
N TRP A 171 -49.23 1.30 -1.53
CA TRP A 171 -48.48 1.34 -2.79
C TRP A 171 -46.99 1.71 -2.62
N ILE A 172 -46.69 2.56 -1.63
CA ILE A 172 -45.32 3.02 -1.35
C ILE A 172 -44.41 1.87 -0.89
N ILE A 173 -44.97 0.85 -0.23
CA ILE A 173 -44.24 -0.35 0.20
C ILE A 173 -43.83 -1.18 -1.03
N GLY A 174 -44.72 -1.27 -2.03
CA GLY A 174 -44.39 -1.90 -3.31
C GLY A 174 -43.23 -1.18 -4.02
N ASN A 175 -43.32 0.15 -4.13
CA ASN A 175 -42.25 0.97 -4.72
C ASN A 175 -40.94 0.87 -3.94
N TYR A 176 -41.01 0.79 -2.60
CA TYR A 176 -39.86 0.57 -1.74
C TYR A 176 -39.12 -0.71 -2.10
N TYR A 177 -39.81 -1.84 -2.19
CA TYR A 177 -39.17 -3.12 -2.52
C TYR A 177 -38.64 -3.17 -3.96
N SER A 178 -39.30 -2.49 -4.91
CA SER A 178 -38.77 -2.33 -6.28
C SER A 178 -37.44 -1.60 -6.30
N VAL A 179 -37.34 -0.46 -5.61
CA VAL A 179 -36.10 0.32 -5.56
C VAL A 179 -35.04 -0.39 -4.73
N LEU A 180 -35.42 -1.06 -3.64
CA LEU A 180 -34.51 -1.90 -2.86
C LEU A 180 -33.91 -3.01 -3.70
N ALA A 181 -34.68 -3.64 -4.59
CA ALA A 181 -34.17 -4.65 -5.51
C ALA A 181 -33.15 -4.07 -6.51
N ILE A 182 -33.40 -2.87 -7.04
CA ILE A 182 -32.46 -2.16 -7.92
C ILE A 182 -31.16 -1.82 -7.17
N PHE A 183 -31.28 -1.28 -5.95
CA PHE A 183 -30.14 -0.99 -5.09
C PHE A 183 -29.36 -2.26 -4.75
N ALA A 184 -30.04 -3.34 -4.36
CA ALA A 184 -29.43 -4.63 -4.06
C ALA A 184 -28.64 -5.18 -5.25
N LEU A 185 -29.25 -5.17 -6.45
CA LEU A 185 -28.61 -5.62 -7.67
C LEU A 185 -27.38 -4.77 -8.00
N SER A 186 -27.52 -3.44 -7.94
CA SER A 186 -26.42 -2.49 -8.15
C SER A 186 -25.27 -2.73 -7.16
N PHE A 187 -25.57 -2.85 -5.86
CA PHE A 187 -24.57 -3.00 -4.81
C PHE A 187 -23.87 -4.36 -4.86
N ILE A 188 -24.61 -5.45 -5.05
CA ILE A 188 -24.02 -6.79 -5.21
C ILE A 188 -23.14 -6.84 -6.46
N ALA A 189 -23.60 -6.27 -7.59
CA ALA A 189 -22.80 -6.19 -8.80
C ALA A 189 -21.51 -5.40 -8.57
N SER A 190 -21.56 -4.29 -7.81
CA SER A 190 -20.36 -3.53 -7.47
C SER A 190 -19.34 -4.36 -6.68
N ILE A 191 -19.79 -5.16 -5.68
CA ILE A 191 -18.91 -6.03 -4.89
C ILE A 191 -18.24 -7.09 -5.79
N VAL A 192 -19.01 -7.72 -6.68
CA VAL A 192 -18.51 -8.74 -7.62
C VAL A 192 -17.51 -8.14 -8.61
N VAL A 193 -17.77 -6.93 -9.11
CA VAL A 193 -16.86 -6.22 -10.02
C VAL A 193 -15.55 -5.84 -9.31
N ILE A 194 -15.64 -5.25 -8.10
CA ILE A 194 -14.48 -4.75 -7.33
C ILE A 194 -13.59 -5.90 -6.84
N HIS A 195 -14.18 -6.99 -6.33
CA HIS A 195 -13.41 -8.09 -5.72
C HIS A 195 -13.18 -9.27 -6.66
N GLY A 196 -13.82 -9.27 -7.83
CA GLY A 196 -13.65 -10.27 -8.87
C GLY A 196 -12.50 -9.97 -9.84
N ARG A 197 -12.54 -10.61 -11.02
CA ARG A 197 -11.49 -10.52 -12.05
C ARG A 197 -11.33 -9.11 -12.62
N LEU A 198 -12.43 -8.37 -12.79
CA LEU A 198 -12.41 -7.00 -13.30
C LEU A 198 -11.66 -6.06 -12.35
N GLY A 199 -11.92 -6.13 -11.04
CA GLY A 199 -11.21 -5.33 -10.06
C GLY A 199 -9.74 -5.70 -9.87
N LEU A 200 -9.34 -6.95 -10.14
CA LEU A 200 -7.93 -7.33 -10.26
C LEU A 200 -7.27 -6.67 -11.47
N ALA A 201 -7.96 -6.64 -12.62
CA ALA A 201 -7.47 -5.96 -13.81
C ALA A 201 -7.35 -4.45 -13.59
N PHE A 202 -8.32 -3.82 -12.92
CA PHE A 202 -8.26 -2.40 -12.56
C PHE A 202 -7.05 -2.09 -11.66
N ARG A 203 -6.84 -2.89 -10.61
CA ARG A 203 -5.67 -2.76 -9.72
C ARG A 203 -4.36 -2.94 -10.50
N ALA A 204 -4.23 -4.00 -11.28
CA ALA A 204 -3.03 -4.24 -12.09
C ALA A 204 -2.71 -3.07 -13.04
N THR A 205 -3.73 -2.50 -13.71
CA THR A 205 -3.52 -1.34 -14.59
C THR A 205 -3.22 -0.05 -13.83
N SER A 206 -3.64 0.06 -12.56
CA SER A 206 -3.35 1.19 -11.68
C SER A 206 -1.94 1.11 -11.10
N ASP A 207 -1.44 -0.10 -10.80
CA ASP A 207 -0.11 -0.31 -10.22
C ASP A 207 0.99 -0.11 -11.28
N SER A 208 0.83 -0.74 -12.46
CA SER A 208 1.71 -0.52 -13.61
C SER A 208 1.01 -0.88 -14.91
N ALA A 209 0.64 0.14 -15.70
CA ALA A 209 -0.01 -0.05 -16.99
C ALA A 209 0.85 -0.85 -17.98
N THR A 210 2.18 -0.65 -17.95
CA THR A 210 3.13 -1.35 -18.84
C THR A 210 3.23 -2.83 -18.50
N TYR A 211 3.28 -3.18 -17.20
CA TYR A 211 3.30 -4.57 -16.76
C TYR A 211 1.96 -5.28 -17.04
N ALA A 212 0.84 -4.59 -16.79
CA ALA A 212 -0.49 -5.11 -17.12
C ALA A 212 -0.64 -5.41 -18.61
N ALA A 213 -0.12 -4.52 -19.47
CA ALA A 213 -0.11 -4.72 -20.92
C ALA A 213 0.73 -5.93 -21.34
N ALA A 214 1.90 -6.15 -20.73
CA ALA A 214 2.73 -7.34 -20.97
C ALA A 214 2.03 -8.67 -20.60
N ARG A 215 1.07 -8.61 -19.67
CA ARG A 215 0.20 -9.75 -19.28
C ARG A 215 -1.09 -9.85 -20.10
N GLY A 216 -1.24 -9.05 -21.17
CA GLY A 216 -2.42 -9.05 -22.05
C GLY A 216 -3.63 -8.29 -21.51
N ILE A 217 -3.47 -7.49 -20.44
CA ILE A 217 -4.54 -6.68 -19.85
C ILE A 217 -4.57 -5.32 -20.55
N ASN A 218 -5.52 -5.13 -21.46
CA ASN A 218 -5.69 -3.86 -22.18
C ASN A 218 -6.47 -2.84 -21.32
N ARG A 219 -5.79 -1.81 -20.82
CA ARG A 219 -6.37 -0.72 -20.01
C ARG A 219 -7.66 -0.14 -20.63
N THR A 220 -7.61 0.21 -21.91
CA THR A 220 -8.71 0.82 -22.66
C THR A 220 -9.96 -0.06 -22.67
N LYS A 221 -9.79 -1.37 -22.93
CA LYS A 221 -10.89 -2.34 -22.91
C LYS A 221 -11.56 -2.42 -21.53
N PHE A 222 -10.75 -2.52 -20.47
CA PHE A 222 -11.27 -2.62 -19.10
C PHE A 222 -11.96 -1.33 -18.64
N GLN A 223 -11.45 -0.16 -19.03
CA GLN A 223 -12.10 1.13 -18.75
C GLN A 223 -13.46 1.25 -19.46
N ILE A 224 -13.60 0.79 -20.70
CA ILE A 224 -14.92 0.73 -21.38
C ILE A 224 -15.87 -0.19 -20.63
N ILE A 225 -15.41 -1.38 -20.23
CA ILE A 225 -16.24 -2.33 -19.48
C ILE A 225 -16.73 -1.68 -18.18
N ALA A 226 -15.86 -1.01 -17.44
CA ALA A 226 -16.24 -0.28 -16.23
C ALA A 226 -17.29 0.79 -16.52
N PHE A 227 -17.09 1.56 -17.58
CA PHE A 227 -17.99 2.63 -18.00
C PHE A 227 -19.38 2.11 -18.37
N VAL A 228 -19.46 1.05 -19.18
CA VAL A 228 -20.71 0.42 -19.61
C VAL A 228 -21.47 -0.24 -18.46
N VAL A 229 -20.76 -1.00 -17.61
CA VAL A 229 -21.38 -1.70 -16.47
C VAL A 229 -21.94 -0.70 -15.45
N THR A 230 -21.17 0.34 -15.11
CA THR A 230 -21.63 1.35 -14.16
C THR A 230 -22.78 2.17 -14.72
N ALA A 231 -22.73 2.54 -16.01
CA ALA A 231 -23.83 3.24 -16.67
C ALA A 231 -25.12 2.42 -16.75
N PHE A 232 -25.05 1.10 -16.97
CA PHE A 232 -26.22 0.22 -16.93
C PHE A 232 -26.96 0.31 -15.59
N PHE A 233 -26.23 0.17 -14.49
CA PHE A 233 -26.82 0.21 -13.15
C PHE A 233 -27.26 1.62 -12.74
N THR A 234 -26.52 2.66 -13.14
CA THR A 234 -26.92 4.07 -12.94
C THR A 234 -28.19 4.40 -13.73
N GLY A 235 -28.31 3.90 -14.96
CA GLY A 235 -29.53 4.03 -15.77
C GLY A 235 -30.71 3.27 -15.17
N LEU A 236 -30.47 2.09 -14.59
CA LEU A 236 -31.50 1.35 -13.86
C LEU A 236 -31.98 2.10 -12.59
N ALA A 237 -31.06 2.77 -11.88
CA ALA A 237 -31.42 3.64 -10.76
C ALA A 237 -32.27 4.84 -11.22
N GLY A 238 -31.94 5.46 -12.36
CA GLY A 238 -32.76 6.51 -12.99
C GLY A 238 -34.14 6.02 -13.43
N ALA A 239 -34.21 4.81 -13.99
CA ALA A 239 -35.47 4.15 -14.31
C ALA A 239 -36.34 3.94 -13.05
N GLY A 240 -35.74 3.54 -11.93
CA GLY A 240 -36.39 3.43 -10.62
C GLY A 240 -36.89 4.79 -10.09
N TYR A 241 -36.08 5.84 -10.23
CA TYR A 241 -36.45 7.21 -9.88
C TYR A 241 -37.68 7.69 -10.67
N ALA A 242 -37.63 7.57 -12.00
CA ALA A 242 -38.73 7.97 -12.87
C ALA A 242 -40.01 7.19 -12.56
N ALA A 243 -39.89 5.88 -12.31
CA ALA A 243 -41.03 5.04 -11.95
C ALA A 243 -41.64 5.41 -10.58
N HIS A 244 -40.82 5.78 -9.58
CA HIS A 244 -41.30 6.18 -8.27
C HIS A 244 -41.96 7.56 -8.26
N PHE A 245 -41.26 8.57 -8.78
CA PHE A 245 -41.73 9.96 -8.78
C PHE A 245 -42.71 10.26 -9.92
N ARG A 246 -42.80 9.38 -10.93
CA ARG A 246 -43.59 9.58 -12.15
C ARG A 246 -43.21 10.88 -12.86
N PHE A 247 -41.92 11.19 -12.82
CA PHE A 247 -41.35 12.41 -13.35
C PHE A 247 -39.95 12.15 -13.95
N ALA A 248 -39.73 12.67 -15.15
CA ALA A 248 -38.42 12.75 -15.79
C ALA A 248 -38.31 14.11 -16.48
N GLY A 249 -37.39 14.95 -16.03
CA GLY A 249 -37.29 16.33 -16.50
C GLY A 249 -35.86 16.87 -16.57
N PRO A 250 -35.66 18.08 -17.12
CA PRO A 250 -34.33 18.65 -17.35
C PRO A 250 -33.54 18.92 -16.07
N SER A 251 -34.21 19.04 -14.92
CA SER A 251 -33.59 19.28 -13.60
C SER A 251 -32.60 18.18 -13.17
N LEU A 252 -32.68 16.98 -13.77
CA LEU A 252 -31.73 15.89 -13.56
C LEU A 252 -30.32 16.20 -14.06
N PHE A 253 -30.17 17.17 -14.98
CA PHE A 253 -28.88 17.59 -15.54
C PHE A 253 -28.27 18.78 -14.80
N GLU A 254 -28.93 19.30 -13.76
CA GLU A 254 -28.43 20.46 -13.03
C GLU A 254 -27.09 20.17 -12.34
N LEU A 255 -26.22 21.20 -12.33
CA LEU A 255 -24.93 21.13 -11.65
C LEU A 255 -25.08 20.88 -10.14
N SER A 256 -26.17 21.38 -9.53
CA SER A 256 -26.54 21.14 -8.13
C SER A 256 -26.64 19.63 -7.84
N THR A 257 -27.38 18.90 -8.66
CA THR A 257 -27.57 17.44 -8.55
C THR A 257 -26.26 16.70 -8.77
N LEU A 258 -25.48 17.09 -9.79
CA LEU A 258 -24.16 16.51 -10.05
C LEU A 258 -23.23 16.66 -8.84
N MET A 259 -23.14 17.87 -8.27
CA MET A 259 -22.31 18.15 -7.10
C MET A 259 -22.81 17.42 -5.85
N PHE A 260 -24.13 17.31 -5.68
CA PHE A 260 -24.72 16.57 -4.56
C PHE A 260 -24.30 15.10 -4.57
N VAL A 261 -24.45 14.42 -5.72
CA VAL A 261 -24.06 13.00 -5.85
C VAL A 261 -22.54 12.82 -5.78
N LEU A 262 -21.77 13.71 -6.43
CA LEU A 262 -20.31 13.70 -6.33
C LEU A 262 -19.85 13.83 -4.87
N SER A 263 -20.53 14.66 -4.08
CA SER A 263 -20.25 14.83 -2.66
C SER A 263 -20.49 13.55 -1.88
N MET A 264 -21.55 12.78 -2.17
CA MET A 264 -21.78 11.48 -1.51
C MET A 264 -20.60 10.53 -1.71
N VAL A 265 -20.03 10.50 -2.92
CA VAL A 265 -18.91 9.62 -3.25
C VAL A 265 -17.63 10.06 -2.54
N ILE A 266 -17.32 11.36 -2.58
CA ILE A 266 -16.10 11.91 -1.98
C ILE A 266 -16.16 11.84 -0.45
N VAL A 267 -17.25 12.30 0.16
CA VAL A 267 -17.47 12.27 1.61
C VAL A 267 -17.48 10.82 2.12
N GLY A 268 -18.10 9.90 1.37
CA GLY A 268 -18.09 8.47 1.67
C GLY A 268 -16.68 7.84 1.67
N GLY A 269 -15.79 8.36 0.83
CA GLY A 269 -14.42 7.88 0.62
C GLY A 269 -14.30 7.09 -0.68
N LEU A 270 -13.52 7.64 -1.62
CA LEU A 270 -13.17 6.98 -2.88
C LEU A 270 -12.45 5.65 -2.62
N LYS A 271 -12.64 4.67 -3.52
CA LYS A 271 -12.07 3.31 -3.42
C LYS A 271 -12.58 2.47 -2.24
N SER A 272 -13.56 2.95 -1.48
CA SER A 272 -14.22 2.15 -0.44
C SER A 272 -15.46 1.45 -0.95
N THR A 273 -15.63 0.16 -0.65
CA THR A 273 -16.85 -0.59 -1.01
C THR A 273 -18.09 -0.07 -0.28
N TRP A 274 -17.95 0.34 0.99
CA TRP A 274 -19.06 0.77 1.84
C TRP A 274 -19.20 2.29 1.93
N GLY A 275 -18.13 3.02 1.60
CA GLY A 275 -18.05 4.49 1.70
C GLY A 275 -19.22 5.22 1.05
N PRO A 276 -19.57 4.93 -0.22
CA PRO A 276 -20.66 5.64 -0.90
C PRO A 276 -22.03 5.53 -0.22
N ILE A 277 -22.31 4.43 0.47
CA ILE A 277 -23.57 4.24 1.22
C ILE A 277 -23.59 5.16 2.44
N PHE A 278 -22.49 5.21 3.20
CA PHE A 278 -22.37 6.12 4.35
C PHE A 278 -22.36 7.58 3.92
N GLY A 279 -21.69 7.90 2.81
CA GLY A 279 -21.70 9.24 2.23
C GLY A 279 -23.10 9.66 1.77
N ALA A 280 -23.85 8.78 1.10
CA ALA A 280 -25.23 9.03 0.73
C ALA A 280 -26.12 9.26 1.97
N ALA A 281 -25.97 8.45 3.02
CA ALA A 281 -26.74 8.60 4.26
C ALA A 281 -26.45 9.94 4.94
N LEU A 282 -25.17 10.30 5.09
CA LEU A 282 -24.78 11.56 5.72
C LEU A 282 -25.26 12.77 4.92
N MET A 283 -25.04 12.76 3.60
CA MET A 283 -25.45 13.88 2.74
C MET A 283 -26.97 14.05 2.70
N MET A 284 -27.73 12.96 2.77
CA MET A 284 -29.20 13.05 2.85
C MET A 284 -29.69 13.58 4.18
N ILE A 285 -29.12 13.15 5.30
CA ILE A 285 -29.42 13.73 6.61
C ILE A 285 -29.12 15.23 6.61
N LEU A 286 -27.99 15.63 6.02
CA LEU A 286 -27.61 17.03 5.90
C LEU A 286 -28.61 17.85 5.07
N VAL A 287 -29.08 17.30 3.94
CA VAL A 287 -30.07 17.97 3.08
C VAL A 287 -31.42 18.08 3.76
N GLU A 288 -31.83 17.06 4.51
CA GLU A 288 -33.10 17.05 5.24
C GLU A 288 -33.08 18.08 6.38
N VAL A 289 -32.01 18.14 7.16
CA VAL A 289 -31.83 19.15 8.21
C VAL A 289 -31.72 20.56 7.61
N GLY A 290 -31.05 20.70 6.45
CA GLY A 290 -30.90 21.96 5.73
C GLY A 290 -32.10 22.36 4.87
N LYS A 291 -33.22 21.61 4.90
CA LYS A 291 -34.36 21.84 4.01
C LYS A 291 -35.02 23.21 4.17
N SER A 292 -34.97 23.79 5.38
CA SER A 292 -35.50 25.13 5.67
C SER A 292 -34.60 26.29 5.21
N MET A 293 -33.38 26.01 4.75
CA MET A 293 -32.34 27.01 4.50
C MET A 293 -32.29 27.53 3.04
N GLY A 294 -33.14 27.04 2.13
CA GLY A 294 -33.17 27.47 0.73
C GLY A 294 -31.82 27.27 0.02
N ASP A 295 -31.35 28.29 -0.71
CA ASP A 295 -30.10 28.21 -1.50
C ASP A 295 -28.84 28.06 -0.64
N VAL A 296 -28.87 28.49 0.62
CA VAL A 296 -27.75 28.33 1.58
C VAL A 296 -27.39 26.85 1.75
N ARG A 297 -28.35 25.94 1.54
CA ARG A 297 -28.13 24.49 1.54
C ARG A 297 -27.07 24.06 0.52
N ASN A 298 -27.08 24.62 -0.69
CA ASN A 298 -26.13 24.26 -1.73
C ASN A 298 -24.72 24.74 -1.38
N THR A 299 -24.61 25.91 -0.75
CA THR A 299 -23.35 26.42 -0.18
C THR A 299 -22.83 25.50 0.92
N LEU A 300 -23.71 25.01 1.81
CA LEU A 300 -23.34 24.07 2.86
C LEU A 300 -22.80 22.75 2.30
N ILE A 301 -23.45 22.18 1.26
CA ILE A 301 -22.97 20.99 0.56
C ILE A 301 -21.56 21.22 0.00
N GLY A 302 -21.34 22.35 -0.67
CA GLY A 302 -20.02 22.71 -1.21
C GLY A 302 -18.96 22.88 -0.13
N LEU A 303 -19.30 23.49 1.01
CA LEU A 303 -18.40 23.66 2.14
C LEU A 303 -18.01 22.31 2.78
N VAL A 304 -18.99 21.44 2.99
CA VAL A 304 -18.75 20.07 3.50
C VAL A 304 -17.85 19.31 2.54
N LEU A 305 -18.08 19.42 1.24
CA LEU A 305 -17.21 18.81 0.24
C LEU A 305 -15.76 19.30 0.38
N VAL A 306 -15.54 20.61 0.46
CA VAL A 306 -14.19 21.20 0.65
C VAL A 306 -13.55 20.71 1.95
N ILE A 307 -14.29 20.69 3.05
CA ILE A 307 -13.83 20.18 4.35
C ILE A 307 -13.37 18.72 4.24
N PHE A 308 -14.16 17.85 3.62
CA PHE A 308 -13.80 16.44 3.48
C PHE A 308 -12.62 16.25 2.54
N VAL A 309 -12.52 17.02 1.46
CA VAL A 309 -11.36 16.97 0.55
C VAL A 309 -10.07 17.40 1.25
N LEU A 310 -10.12 18.42 2.11
CA LEU A 310 -8.93 18.98 2.78
C LEU A 310 -8.55 18.24 4.07
N LEU A 311 -9.52 17.91 4.92
CA LEU A 311 -9.28 17.40 6.28
C LEU A 311 -9.43 15.88 6.39
N LEU A 312 -10.20 15.24 5.50
CA LEU A 312 -10.52 13.81 5.55
C LEU A 312 -10.41 13.17 4.15
N PRO A 313 -9.23 13.15 3.51
CA PRO A 313 -9.07 12.73 2.11
C PRO A 313 -9.42 11.26 1.85
N LYS A 314 -9.44 10.41 2.89
CA LYS A 314 -9.91 9.01 2.82
C LYS A 314 -11.42 8.85 3.09
N GLY A 315 -12.13 9.95 3.31
CA GLY A 315 -13.57 10.00 3.61
C GLY A 315 -13.98 9.30 4.92
N LEU A 316 -15.29 9.14 5.10
CA LEU A 316 -15.88 8.45 6.26
C LEU A 316 -15.40 7.00 6.37
N ALA A 317 -15.24 6.30 5.25
CA ALA A 317 -14.74 4.94 5.26
C ALA A 317 -13.31 4.83 5.81
N GLY A 318 -12.45 5.80 5.51
CA GLY A 318 -11.10 5.86 6.06
C GLY A 318 -11.10 6.12 7.57
N ALA A 319 -11.93 7.06 8.04
CA ALA A 319 -12.10 7.34 9.47
C ALA A 319 -12.63 6.11 10.23
N TRP A 320 -13.60 5.40 9.64
CA TRP A 320 -14.14 4.17 10.20
C TRP A 320 -13.13 3.02 10.22
N ALA A 321 -12.31 2.87 9.17
CA ALA A 321 -11.24 1.89 9.13
C ALA A 321 -10.17 2.18 10.20
N MET A 322 -9.76 3.44 10.39
CA MET A 322 -8.86 3.85 11.48
C MET A 322 -9.46 3.54 12.86
N LEU A 323 -10.76 3.77 13.03
CA LEU A 323 -11.46 3.46 14.28
C LEU A 323 -11.53 1.94 14.52
N LEU A 324 -11.85 1.16 13.49
CA LEU A 324 -11.92 -0.30 13.58
C LEU A 324 -10.54 -0.93 13.77
N ASP A 325 -9.49 -0.42 13.14
CA ASP A 325 -8.11 -0.90 13.34
C ASP A 325 -7.63 -0.62 14.77
N ARG A 326 -8.13 0.45 15.40
CA ARG A 326 -7.94 0.71 16.84
C ARG A 326 -8.61 -0.35 17.73
N PHE A 327 -9.68 -1.01 17.26
CA PHE A 327 -10.38 -2.09 17.98
C PHE A 327 -9.96 -3.51 17.54
N ARG A 328 -9.43 -3.69 16.32
CA ARG A 328 -9.06 -4.99 15.73
C ARG A 328 -7.60 -5.37 15.86
N ARG A 329 -6.72 -4.43 16.25
CA ARG A 329 -5.40 -4.82 16.73
C ARG A 329 -5.63 -5.76 17.92
N PRO A 330 -5.14 -7.02 17.88
CA PRO A 330 -4.95 -7.74 19.14
C PRO A 330 -4.15 -6.82 20.04
N LYS A 331 -4.42 -6.88 21.33
CA LYS A 331 -3.75 -6.11 22.38
C LYS A 331 -2.25 -6.48 22.44
N SER A 332 -1.47 -6.25 21.38
CA SER A 332 -0.09 -5.85 21.53
C SER A 332 -0.17 -4.54 22.31
N ALA A 333 0.54 -4.51 23.43
CA ALA A 333 0.47 -3.49 24.45
C ALA A 333 0.16 -2.11 23.86
N GLU A 334 -0.87 -1.44 24.39
CA GLU A 334 -0.96 0.01 24.21
C GLU A 334 0.44 0.58 24.48
N PRO A 335 1.03 1.35 23.54
CA PRO A 335 2.24 2.08 23.88
C PRO A 335 1.81 3.00 25.01
N SER A 336 2.27 2.70 26.23
CA SER A 336 2.22 3.70 27.27
C SER A 336 2.84 4.95 26.68
N ASN A 337 2.26 6.12 26.92
CA ASN A 337 2.95 7.40 26.68
C ASN A 337 4.26 7.52 27.49
N ARG A 338 4.67 6.48 28.22
CA ARG A 338 6.02 6.27 28.73
C ARG A 338 6.86 5.58 27.68
N LEU A 339 7.91 6.26 27.28
CA LEU A 339 9.01 5.67 26.54
C LEU A 339 9.58 4.49 27.35
N GLU A 340 9.91 3.41 26.65
CA GLU A 340 10.59 2.25 27.22
C GLU A 340 12.10 2.36 27.00
N PRO A 341 12.93 1.87 27.94
CA PRO A 341 14.36 1.74 27.69
C PRO A 341 14.64 0.88 26.44
N ALA A 342 15.54 1.34 25.57
CA ALA A 342 15.93 0.56 24.39
C ALA A 342 16.58 -0.79 24.76
N ILE A 343 17.36 -0.84 25.86
CA ILE A 343 17.89 -2.09 26.41
C ILE A 343 16.78 -2.82 27.18
N PRO A 344 16.47 -4.10 26.87
CA PRO A 344 15.42 -4.83 27.58
C PRO A 344 15.82 -5.08 29.04
N SER A 345 14.84 -5.09 29.95
CA SER A 345 15.07 -5.12 31.41
C SER A 345 15.96 -6.26 31.91
N HIS A 346 15.99 -7.41 31.23
CA HIS A 346 16.83 -8.55 31.60
C HIS A 346 18.31 -8.41 31.19
N LEU A 347 18.64 -7.42 30.36
CA LEU A 347 20.02 -7.08 29.95
C LEU A 347 20.50 -5.76 30.58
N GLN A 348 19.67 -5.11 31.40
CA GLN A 348 20.06 -3.89 32.10
C GLN A 348 20.95 -4.20 33.30
N VAL A 349 22.03 -3.43 33.44
CA VAL A 349 22.97 -3.54 34.56
C VAL A 349 23.26 -2.14 35.10
N PRO A 350 23.75 -2.01 36.36
CA PRO A 350 24.24 -0.73 36.85
C PRO A 350 25.32 -0.17 35.92
N ARG A 351 25.03 0.99 35.33
CA ARG A 351 25.94 1.63 34.37
C ARG A 351 27.20 2.11 35.07
N THR A 352 28.37 1.72 34.57
CA THR A 352 29.64 2.38 34.87
C THR A 352 30.02 3.39 33.77
N ARG A 353 29.30 3.36 32.64
CA ARG A 353 29.41 4.30 31.53
C ARG A 353 28.13 5.14 31.40
N PRO A 354 28.21 6.48 31.48
CA PRO A 354 27.05 7.34 31.35
C PRO A 354 26.49 7.30 29.92
N LEU A 355 25.20 7.61 29.78
CA LEU A 355 24.58 7.84 28.48
C LEU A 355 25.19 9.06 27.80
N ALA A 356 25.23 9.05 26.47
CA ALA A 356 25.58 10.24 25.69
C ALA A 356 24.41 11.23 25.57
N ALA A 357 23.20 10.82 25.96
CA ALA A 357 22.01 11.66 25.96
C ALA A 357 22.20 12.92 26.85
N PRO A 358 21.77 14.11 26.39
CA PRO A 358 21.65 15.27 27.28
C PRO A 358 20.72 14.99 28.47
N GLU A 359 20.97 15.64 29.59
CA GLU A 359 20.12 15.51 30.78
C GLU A 359 18.67 15.93 30.46
N GLY A 360 17.70 15.06 30.77
CA GLY A 360 16.28 15.31 30.47
C GLY A 360 15.91 15.21 28.98
N PHE A 361 16.77 14.67 28.12
CA PHE A 361 16.48 14.51 26.70
C PHE A 361 15.26 13.61 26.44
N VAL A 362 14.37 14.07 25.56
CA VAL A 362 13.22 13.31 25.07
C VAL A 362 13.31 13.21 23.55
N PRO A 363 13.29 11.99 22.98
CA PRO A 363 13.37 11.84 21.54
C PRO A 363 12.22 12.53 20.79
N PRO A 364 12.48 13.20 19.66
CA PRO A 364 11.49 14.00 18.94
C PRO A 364 10.55 13.17 18.06
N THR A 365 10.92 11.93 17.74
CA THR A 365 10.19 11.03 16.84
C THR A 365 10.00 9.66 17.50
N PRO A 366 9.03 8.85 17.09
CA PRO A 366 8.94 7.47 17.56
C PRO A 366 10.10 6.63 17.00
N SER A 367 10.57 5.68 17.81
CA SER A 367 11.50 4.62 17.40
C SER A 367 11.20 3.34 18.16
N TYR A 368 11.51 2.19 17.56
CA TYR A 368 11.24 0.87 18.11
C TYR A 368 12.50 0.01 18.04
N SER A 369 12.61 -0.97 18.92
CA SER A 369 13.70 -1.95 18.96
C SER A 369 13.14 -3.37 19.04
N ALA A 370 13.87 -4.33 18.49
CA ALA A 370 13.54 -5.74 18.57
C ALA A 370 13.68 -6.27 20.01
N ARG A 371 12.74 -7.12 20.44
CA ARG A 371 12.76 -7.81 21.74
C ARG A 371 12.91 -9.31 21.55
N PHE A 372 14.05 -9.83 21.98
CA PHE A 372 14.33 -11.26 21.99
C PHE A 372 13.85 -11.89 23.29
N SER A 373 13.54 -13.19 23.24
CA SER A 373 13.22 -13.95 24.44
C SER A 373 14.48 -14.10 25.31
N ARG A 374 14.31 -14.30 26.62
CA ARG A 374 15.45 -14.51 27.54
C ARG A 374 16.29 -15.75 27.22
N ALA A 375 15.76 -16.67 26.40
CA ALA A 375 16.48 -17.86 25.97
C ALA A 375 17.51 -17.56 24.85
N VAL A 376 17.36 -16.44 24.14
CA VAL A 376 18.28 -16.04 23.07
C VAL A 376 19.50 -15.36 23.70
N THR A 377 20.62 -16.07 23.74
CA THR A 377 21.89 -15.53 24.27
C THR A 377 22.85 -15.09 23.17
N ALA A 378 22.67 -15.57 21.94
CA ALA A 378 23.47 -15.22 20.78
C ALA A 378 22.60 -15.17 19.52
N LEU A 379 23.00 -14.36 18.54
CA LEU A 379 22.32 -14.20 17.26
C LEU A 379 23.26 -14.57 16.11
N PRO A 380 23.42 -15.87 15.78
CA PRO A 380 24.18 -16.26 14.60
C PRO A 380 23.62 -15.66 13.32
N MET A 381 24.51 -15.10 12.51
CA MET A 381 24.26 -14.52 11.20
C MET A 381 25.30 -15.10 10.23
N ALA A 382 24.86 -15.64 9.10
CA ALA A 382 25.77 -16.20 8.10
C ALA A 382 25.47 -15.64 6.72
N PHE A 383 26.46 -14.99 6.12
CA PHE A 383 26.41 -14.41 4.80
C PHE A 383 27.20 -15.29 3.85
N PHE A 384 26.55 -15.84 2.83
CA PHE A 384 27.21 -16.57 1.75
C PHE A 384 27.04 -15.80 0.46
N GLY A 385 28.13 -15.65 -0.28
CA GLY A 385 28.16 -14.91 -1.52
C GLY A 385 28.64 -15.75 -2.69
N VAL A 386 28.12 -15.44 -3.88
CA VAL A 386 28.65 -15.85 -5.18
C VAL A 386 29.00 -14.59 -5.97
N GLN A 387 30.26 -14.48 -6.36
CA GLN A 387 30.82 -13.35 -7.10
C GLN A 387 31.12 -13.76 -8.54
N PHE A 388 30.66 -12.97 -9.51
CA PHE A 388 30.86 -13.26 -10.94
C PHE A 388 30.85 -11.98 -11.78
N SER A 389 31.64 -11.94 -12.85
CA SER A 389 31.66 -10.83 -13.81
C SER A 389 30.46 -10.85 -14.76
N LYS A 390 29.98 -12.04 -15.12
CA LYS A 390 28.84 -12.24 -16.02
C LYS A 390 27.98 -13.41 -15.55
N ALA A 391 26.66 -13.22 -15.55
CA ALA A 391 25.72 -14.27 -15.19
C ALA A 391 25.86 -15.48 -16.14
N SER A 392 26.01 -16.66 -15.55
CA SER A 392 26.16 -17.96 -16.24
C SER A 392 25.28 -19.03 -15.58
N PRO A 393 25.00 -20.16 -16.26
CA PRO A 393 24.32 -21.30 -15.64
C PRO A 393 25.03 -21.79 -14.36
N GLU A 394 26.35 -21.73 -14.32
CA GLU A 394 27.17 -22.12 -13.16
C GLU A 394 26.93 -21.17 -11.98
N SER A 395 26.90 -19.85 -12.21
CA SER A 395 26.58 -18.86 -11.17
C SER A 395 25.17 -19.07 -10.61
N ALA A 396 24.18 -19.39 -11.46
CA ALA A 396 22.82 -19.66 -11.03
C ALA A 396 22.73 -20.97 -10.20
N GLN A 397 23.48 -22.00 -10.60
CA GLN A 397 23.56 -23.26 -9.86
C GLN A 397 24.23 -23.07 -8.50
N ALA A 398 25.29 -22.28 -8.41
CA ALA A 398 25.94 -21.90 -7.17
C ALA A 398 25.01 -21.16 -6.20
N ILE A 399 24.24 -20.18 -6.71
CA ILE A 399 23.25 -19.45 -5.92
C ILE A 399 22.15 -20.40 -5.40
N ALA A 400 21.65 -21.30 -6.27
CA ALA A 400 20.64 -22.27 -5.89
C ALA A 400 21.15 -23.28 -4.85
N LEU A 401 22.43 -23.66 -4.93
CA LEU A 401 23.09 -24.52 -3.94
C LEU A 401 23.12 -23.86 -2.57
N GLN A 402 23.55 -22.60 -2.49
CA GLN A 402 23.57 -21.83 -1.24
C GLN A 402 22.17 -21.71 -0.62
N GLN A 403 21.16 -21.40 -1.44
CA GLN A 403 19.76 -21.36 -0.99
C GLN A 403 19.29 -22.70 -0.43
N LYS A 404 19.56 -23.82 -1.13
CA LYS A 404 19.18 -25.16 -0.68
C LYS A 404 19.82 -25.52 0.66
N GLY A 405 21.03 -25.06 0.93
CA GLY A 405 21.68 -25.27 2.23
C GLY A 405 20.96 -24.58 3.38
N PHE A 406 20.33 -23.42 3.14
CA PHE A 406 19.51 -22.71 4.13
C PHE A 406 18.12 -23.32 4.28
N GLU A 407 17.56 -23.91 3.22
CA GLU A 407 16.28 -24.64 3.29
C GLU A 407 16.40 -26.02 3.95
N GLY A 408 17.62 -26.47 4.24
CA GLY A 408 17.91 -27.77 4.84
C GLY A 408 17.56 -27.89 6.34
N ALA A 409 17.81 -29.08 6.91
CA ALA A 409 17.59 -29.33 8.33
C ALA A 409 18.43 -28.37 9.20
N PHE A 410 17.80 -27.84 10.26
CA PHE A 410 18.38 -26.83 11.16
C PHE A 410 18.73 -25.50 10.49
N GLY A 411 18.23 -25.24 9.27
CA GLY A 411 18.39 -23.96 8.57
C GLY A 411 17.98 -22.73 9.40
N PRO A 412 18.33 -21.52 8.92
CA PRO A 412 18.03 -20.29 9.64
C PRO A 412 16.52 -20.11 9.82
N ALA A 413 16.14 -19.51 10.96
CA ALA A 413 14.74 -19.19 11.26
C ALA A 413 14.20 -18.10 10.31
N PHE A 414 15.07 -17.24 9.80
CA PHE A 414 14.78 -16.30 8.72
C PHE A 414 15.99 -16.13 7.81
N TRP A 415 15.75 -16.00 6.51
CA TRP A 415 16.79 -15.64 5.55
C TRP A 415 16.25 -14.74 4.44
N ASP A 416 17.12 -13.90 3.90
CA ASP A 416 16.85 -13.09 2.72
C ASP A 416 18.02 -13.14 1.72
N ARG A 417 17.75 -12.76 0.47
CA ARG A 417 18.74 -12.70 -0.60
C ARG A 417 18.79 -11.32 -1.19
N ALA A 418 19.98 -10.83 -1.48
CA ALA A 418 20.20 -9.53 -2.07
C ALA A 418 21.34 -9.56 -3.10
N GLU A 419 21.34 -8.57 -4.00
CA GLU A 419 22.36 -8.42 -5.03
C GLU A 419 22.93 -7.00 -5.05
N TYR A 420 24.21 -6.90 -5.41
CA TYR A 420 24.89 -5.65 -5.71
C TYR A 420 26.00 -5.85 -6.74
N VAL A 421 26.39 -4.73 -7.36
CA VAL A 421 27.60 -4.65 -8.20
C VAL A 421 28.65 -3.89 -7.42
N ASP A 422 29.82 -4.49 -7.22
CA ASP A 422 30.94 -3.86 -6.53
C ASP A 422 31.69 -2.86 -7.42
N GLU A 423 32.67 -2.18 -6.84
CA GLU A 423 33.51 -1.20 -7.51
C GLU A 423 34.46 -1.80 -8.55
N CYS A 424 34.67 -3.12 -8.53
CA CYS A 424 35.40 -3.86 -9.56
C CYS A 424 34.50 -4.28 -10.74
N GLY A 425 33.20 -3.99 -10.67
CA GLY A 425 32.22 -4.34 -11.70
C GLY A 425 31.75 -5.79 -11.62
N CYS A 426 32.07 -6.52 -10.54
CA CYS A 426 31.59 -7.86 -10.30
C CYS A 426 30.20 -7.83 -9.66
N THR A 427 29.31 -8.71 -10.11
CA THR A 427 28.01 -8.94 -9.48
C THR A 427 28.19 -9.91 -8.33
N ASN A 428 27.58 -9.59 -7.19
CA ASN A 428 27.62 -10.39 -5.98
C ASN A 428 26.18 -10.71 -5.56
N SER A 429 25.83 -12.01 -5.57
CA SER A 429 24.58 -12.50 -5.01
C SER A 429 24.84 -13.02 -3.61
N VAL A 430 24.18 -12.44 -2.61
CA VAL A 430 24.42 -12.73 -1.19
C VAL A 430 23.14 -13.25 -0.57
N ILE A 431 23.22 -14.41 0.06
CA ILE A 431 22.17 -14.95 0.93
C ILE A 431 22.61 -14.81 2.39
N VAL A 432 21.72 -14.28 3.23
CA VAL A 432 21.96 -14.09 4.66
C VAL A 432 20.94 -14.86 5.48
N GLY A 433 21.41 -15.62 6.45
CA GLY A 433 20.61 -16.44 7.35
C GLY A 433 20.78 -16.02 8.79
N TYR A 434 19.69 -16.09 9.55
CA TYR A 434 19.60 -15.67 10.94
C TYR A 434 19.07 -16.81 11.82
N TRP A 435 19.76 -17.09 12.93
CA TRP A 435 19.35 -18.07 13.93
C TRP A 435 19.12 -17.39 15.28
N ASP A 436 18.17 -17.92 16.05
CA ASP A 436 17.85 -17.49 17.41
C ASP A 436 18.62 -18.28 18.49
N SER A 437 19.42 -19.28 18.08
CA SER A 437 20.19 -20.14 18.96
C SER A 437 21.52 -20.55 18.33
N ARG A 438 22.59 -20.42 19.13
CA ARG A 438 23.93 -20.92 18.78
C ARG A 438 23.94 -22.43 18.58
N GLU A 439 23.18 -23.17 19.38
CA GLU A 439 23.10 -24.64 19.28
C GLU A 439 22.51 -25.07 17.93
N THR A 440 21.41 -24.44 17.50
CA THR A 440 20.78 -24.74 16.20
C THR A 440 21.72 -24.41 15.04
N TYR A 441 22.42 -23.28 15.12
CA TYR A 441 23.43 -22.89 14.14
C TYR A 441 24.60 -23.88 14.06
N ASP A 442 25.13 -24.33 15.20
CA ASP A 442 26.23 -25.29 15.23
C ASP A 442 25.79 -26.66 14.70
N ARG A 443 24.55 -27.09 14.98
CA ARG A 443 23.95 -28.31 14.39
C ARG A 443 23.77 -28.18 12.89
N TRP A 444 23.32 -27.04 12.39
CA TRP A 444 23.21 -26.77 10.96
C TRP A 444 24.57 -26.85 10.26
N ARG A 445 25.59 -26.21 10.83
CA ARG A 445 26.97 -26.30 10.34
C ARG A 445 27.50 -27.72 10.31
N ALA A 446 27.25 -28.49 11.38
CA ALA A 446 27.70 -29.88 11.47
C ALA A 446 26.96 -30.82 10.51
N ASN A 447 25.73 -30.46 10.12
CA ASN A 447 24.91 -31.24 9.19
C ASN A 447 25.32 -31.07 7.72
N LEU A 448 26.16 -30.08 7.40
CA LEU A 448 26.62 -29.79 6.04
C LEU A 448 28.14 -30.05 5.93
N ALA A 449 28.60 -30.52 4.77
CA ALA A 449 30.04 -30.67 4.52
C ALA A 449 30.74 -29.29 4.61
N PRO A 450 31.93 -29.14 5.21
CA PRO A 450 32.52 -27.81 5.49
C PRO A 450 32.64 -26.84 4.29
N ASP A 451 32.75 -27.38 3.08
CA ASP A 451 32.91 -26.71 1.79
C ASP A 451 31.64 -26.74 0.90
N TRP A 452 30.49 -27.18 1.45
CA TRP A 452 29.22 -27.34 0.72
C TRP A 452 28.81 -26.10 -0.09
N TRP A 453 29.11 -24.91 0.42
CA TRP A 453 28.72 -23.60 -0.13
C TRP A 453 29.51 -23.22 -1.39
N ARG A 454 30.60 -23.94 -1.67
CA ARG A 454 31.42 -23.84 -2.89
C ARG A 454 31.59 -25.22 -3.56
N ALA A 455 30.66 -26.15 -3.33
CA ALA A 455 30.78 -27.49 -3.89
C ALA A 455 30.81 -27.46 -5.42
N GLY A 456 31.80 -28.13 -6.01
CA GLY A 456 32.06 -28.11 -7.45
C GLY A 456 32.93 -26.95 -7.93
N ALA A 457 33.36 -26.03 -7.06
CA ALA A 457 34.32 -24.98 -7.42
C ALA A 457 35.75 -25.53 -7.53
N SER A 458 36.45 -25.15 -8.61
CA SER A 458 37.88 -25.40 -8.82
C SER A 458 38.69 -24.14 -8.54
N LEU A 459 39.96 -24.28 -8.13
CA LEU A 459 40.87 -23.15 -7.98
C LEU A 459 41.09 -22.40 -9.32
N ASP A 460 40.94 -23.09 -10.46
CA ASP A 460 41.05 -22.46 -11.79
C ASP A 460 39.71 -21.86 -12.29
N GLY A 461 38.64 -21.96 -11.50
CA GLY A 461 37.32 -21.45 -11.88
C GLY A 461 37.21 -19.92 -11.88
N GLU A 462 36.22 -19.40 -12.59
CA GLU A 462 35.96 -17.95 -12.72
C GLU A 462 35.00 -17.40 -11.65
N LEU A 463 34.29 -18.27 -10.93
CA LEU A 463 33.36 -17.88 -9.86
C LEU A 463 34.11 -17.69 -8.54
N GLY A 464 33.87 -16.54 -7.90
CA GLY A 464 34.26 -16.29 -6.53
C GLY A 464 33.17 -16.72 -5.54
N PHE A 465 33.57 -17.18 -4.37
CA PHE A 465 32.67 -17.56 -3.28
C PHE A 465 33.21 -17.00 -1.98
N PHE A 466 32.33 -16.52 -1.12
CA PHE A 466 32.72 -16.12 0.23
C PHE A 466 31.70 -16.57 1.26
N ARG A 467 32.19 -16.82 2.48
CA ARG A 467 31.36 -16.92 3.68
C ARG A 467 31.87 -15.97 4.75
N GLU A 468 30.95 -15.22 5.33
CA GLU A 468 31.20 -14.34 6.47
C GLU A 468 30.17 -14.68 7.53
N CYS A 469 30.63 -15.27 8.63
CA CYS A 469 29.75 -15.67 9.72
C CYS A 469 30.07 -14.85 10.96
N TYR A 470 29.00 -14.48 11.65
CA TYR A 470 29.02 -13.65 12.84
C TYR A 470 28.13 -14.32 13.89
N THR A 471 28.57 -14.42 15.14
CA THR A 471 27.79 -15.03 16.23
C THR A 471 27.74 -14.14 17.47
N PRO A 472 27.39 -12.85 17.34
CA PRO A 472 27.40 -11.93 18.48
C PRO A 472 26.50 -12.42 19.62
N SER A 473 26.95 -12.17 20.85
CA SER A 473 26.06 -12.24 22.02
C SER A 473 24.95 -11.21 21.85
N ILE A 474 23.75 -11.52 22.36
CA ILE A 474 22.64 -10.58 22.35
C ILE A 474 23.01 -9.24 23.05
N SER A 475 23.94 -9.30 24.01
CA SER A 475 24.47 -8.13 24.72
C SER A 475 25.27 -7.16 23.84
N ASP A 476 25.66 -7.59 22.64
CA ASP A 476 26.54 -6.85 21.74
C ASP A 476 25.81 -6.31 20.52
N THR A 477 24.48 -6.44 20.51
CA THR A 477 23.61 -6.06 19.40
C THR A 477 22.69 -4.92 19.79
N GLU A 478 22.27 -4.13 18.80
CA GLU A 478 21.22 -3.14 18.96
C GLU A 478 20.43 -2.98 17.66
N THR A 479 19.16 -2.59 17.80
CA THR A 479 18.29 -2.28 16.66
C THR A 479 17.54 -0.99 16.88
N THR A 480 17.29 -0.29 15.77
CA THR A 480 16.38 0.85 15.72
C THR A 480 15.54 0.80 14.46
N PHE A 481 14.25 1.05 14.62
CA PHE A 481 13.28 1.07 13.54
C PHE A 481 12.41 2.31 13.62
N SER A 482 12.11 2.91 12.48
CA SER A 482 11.09 3.97 12.35
C SER A 482 9.66 3.43 12.55
N HIS A 483 9.46 2.13 12.30
CA HIS A 483 8.18 1.43 12.35
C HIS A 483 8.33 0.11 13.11
N PRO A 484 7.25 -0.43 13.73
CA PRO A 484 7.30 -1.71 14.42
C PRO A 484 7.26 -2.92 13.45
N ASP A 485 7.75 -2.74 12.23
CA ASP A 485 7.83 -3.79 11.20
C ASP A 485 9.28 -4.31 11.13
N PRO A 486 9.55 -5.54 11.60
CA PRO A 486 10.91 -6.05 11.72
C PRO A 486 11.52 -6.38 10.35
N GLU A 487 12.83 -6.20 10.22
CA GLU A 487 13.66 -6.62 9.09
C GLU A 487 15.00 -7.19 9.59
N GLY A 488 15.73 -7.90 8.73
CA GLY A 488 17.00 -8.53 9.10
C GLY A 488 16.85 -9.52 10.25
N TYR A 489 17.76 -9.50 11.23
CA TYR A 489 17.67 -10.39 12.39
C TYR A 489 16.49 -10.03 13.32
N ALA A 490 15.87 -8.86 13.18
CA ALA A 490 14.67 -8.56 13.97
C ALA A 490 13.46 -9.44 13.57
N LYS A 491 13.48 -10.08 12.39
CA LYS A 491 12.43 -11.03 11.96
C LYS A 491 12.31 -12.26 12.87
N ILE A 492 13.38 -12.63 13.56
CA ILE A 492 13.42 -13.74 14.52
C ILE A 492 13.21 -13.28 15.96
N ALA A 493 12.91 -11.99 16.18
CA ALA A 493 12.57 -11.47 17.50
C ALA A 493 11.19 -11.96 17.96
N HIS A 494 10.99 -12.04 19.27
CA HIS A 494 9.72 -12.44 19.86
C HIS A 494 8.64 -11.36 19.66
N VAL A 495 9.02 -10.08 19.79
CA VAL A 495 8.12 -8.93 19.61
C VAL A 495 8.92 -7.66 19.35
N MET A 496 8.28 -6.61 18.83
CA MET A 496 8.85 -5.25 18.80
C MET A 496 8.51 -4.50 20.10
N SER A 497 9.38 -3.59 20.54
CA SER A 497 9.15 -2.77 21.73
C SER A 497 8.01 -1.77 21.57
N GLY A 498 7.62 -1.11 22.67
CA GLY A 498 6.97 0.20 22.59
C GLY A 498 7.93 1.28 22.05
N MET A 499 7.52 2.55 22.11
CA MET A 499 8.41 3.65 21.73
C MET A 499 9.62 3.70 22.67
N THR A 500 10.83 3.74 22.12
CA THR A 500 12.05 3.73 22.92
C THR A 500 12.50 5.15 23.32
N ASP A 501 13.27 5.25 24.39
CA ASP A 501 13.83 6.51 24.93
C ASP A 501 15.23 6.88 24.39
N THR A 502 15.91 5.93 23.75
CA THR A 502 17.36 6.01 23.47
C THR A 502 17.63 6.15 21.97
N HIS A 503 17.24 7.28 21.37
CA HIS A 503 17.48 7.59 19.95
C HIS A 503 17.38 9.09 19.66
N GLY A 504 17.74 9.52 18.44
CA GLY A 504 17.62 10.94 18.05
C GLY A 504 18.75 11.84 18.51
N TYR A 505 19.84 11.27 19.05
CA TYR A 505 21.08 11.98 19.39
C TYR A 505 22.31 11.15 18.98
N TRP A 506 23.43 11.84 18.74
CA TRP A 506 24.71 11.20 18.42
C TRP A 506 25.24 10.43 19.65
N GLY A 507 25.57 9.14 19.46
CA GLY A 507 25.92 8.23 20.56
C GLY A 507 24.77 7.32 21.00
N SER A 508 23.53 7.57 20.53
CA SER A 508 22.40 6.72 20.90
C SER A 508 22.56 5.26 20.44
N ALA A 509 23.21 5.01 19.30
CA ALA A 509 23.48 3.66 18.82
C ALA A 509 24.33 2.86 19.82
N ARG A 510 25.41 3.47 20.34
CA ARG A 510 26.22 2.90 21.43
C ARG A 510 25.37 2.66 22.68
N ASP A 511 24.57 3.64 23.08
CA ASP A 511 23.76 3.56 24.30
C ASP A 511 22.69 2.46 24.27
N ARG A 512 22.25 2.03 23.07
CA ARG A 512 21.32 0.91 22.87
C ARG A 512 22.00 -0.46 22.97
N ILE A 513 23.32 -0.56 22.88
CA ILE A 513 24.06 -1.82 23.05
C ILE A 513 24.14 -2.18 24.55
N PRO A 514 23.62 -3.33 25.00
CA PRO A 514 23.63 -3.68 26.42
C PRO A 514 25.03 -3.68 27.06
N ARG A 515 26.05 -4.21 26.37
CA ARG A 515 27.43 -4.25 26.89
C ARG A 515 28.04 -2.85 27.06
N ALA A 516 27.59 -1.83 26.31
CA ALA A 516 28.09 -0.46 26.45
C ALA A 516 27.74 0.19 27.79
N GLN A 517 26.83 -0.41 28.58
CA GLN A 517 26.56 0.02 29.97
C GLN A 517 27.82 -0.03 30.85
N THR A 518 28.77 -0.92 30.54
CA THR A 518 29.97 -1.15 31.35
C THR A 518 31.29 -1.20 30.56
N ASP A 519 31.22 -1.37 29.24
CA ASP A 519 32.38 -1.53 28.35
C ASP A 519 32.52 -0.34 27.39
N ASP A 520 33.77 0.00 27.01
CA ASP A 520 34.05 1.02 26.00
C ASP A 520 33.91 0.52 24.57
N LEU A 521 33.77 -0.79 24.37
CA LEU A 521 33.64 -1.43 23.05
C LEU A 521 34.83 -1.12 22.12
N THR A 522 36.01 -0.91 22.71
CA THR A 522 37.23 -0.53 21.98
C THR A 522 37.73 -1.66 21.10
N ALA A 523 37.97 -1.38 19.83
CA ALA A 523 38.57 -2.35 18.90
C ALA A 523 40.01 -2.69 19.29
N ARG A 524 40.40 -3.97 19.11
CA ARG A 524 41.76 -4.46 19.40
C ARG A 524 42.20 -5.48 18.36
N GLY A 525 43.44 -5.35 17.91
CA GLY A 525 44.00 -6.17 16.82
C GLY A 525 43.69 -5.59 15.45
N GLU A 526 44.21 -6.24 14.41
CA GLU A 526 43.94 -5.92 13.00
C GLU A 526 43.68 -7.23 12.24
N PRO A 527 42.91 -7.19 11.14
CA PRO A 527 42.74 -8.34 10.27
C PRO A 527 44.06 -8.90 9.75
N GLY A 528 44.19 -10.22 9.76
CA GLY A 528 45.34 -10.94 9.20
C GLY A 528 44.89 -11.91 8.10
N ALA A 529 45.84 -12.44 7.33
CA ALA A 529 45.56 -13.43 6.29
C ALA A 529 46.21 -14.78 6.62
N GLU A 530 45.43 -15.85 6.55
CA GLU A 530 45.91 -17.23 6.58
C GLU A 530 45.57 -17.91 5.24
N LEU A 531 46.57 -18.51 4.60
CA LEU A 531 46.38 -19.28 3.38
C LEU A 531 45.94 -20.71 3.72
N ALA A 532 44.83 -21.15 3.13
CA ALA A 532 44.27 -22.46 3.41
C ALA A 532 44.96 -23.56 2.57
N GLY A 533 46.03 -24.15 3.11
CA GLY A 533 46.58 -25.45 2.64
C GLY A 533 47.61 -25.41 1.51
N GLY A 534 48.51 -26.42 1.51
CA GLY A 534 49.82 -26.40 0.84
C GLY A 534 49.90 -26.54 -0.69
N ASN A 535 48.79 -26.48 -1.43
CA ASN A 535 48.79 -26.55 -2.91
C ASN A 535 48.26 -25.27 -3.60
N ASP A 536 47.84 -24.24 -2.85
CA ASP A 536 47.34 -22.99 -3.41
C ASP A 536 48.47 -21.98 -3.67
N THR A 537 49.18 -22.16 -4.78
CA THR A 537 50.28 -21.26 -5.19
C THR A 537 49.78 -19.88 -5.68
N LEU A 538 48.47 -19.75 -5.96
CA LEU A 538 47.83 -18.54 -6.47
C LEU A 538 47.12 -17.73 -5.38
N ARG A 539 47.14 -18.17 -4.12
CA ARG A 539 46.48 -17.53 -2.97
C ARG A 539 44.98 -17.29 -3.19
N ARG A 540 44.31 -18.21 -3.88
CA ARG A 540 42.89 -18.09 -4.22
C ARG A 540 41.97 -18.53 -3.09
N HIS A 541 42.45 -19.22 -2.06
CA HIS A 541 41.69 -19.59 -0.87
C HIS A 541 42.26 -18.90 0.37
N VAL A 542 41.58 -17.85 0.81
CA VAL A 542 42.03 -16.96 1.89
C VAL A 542 41.08 -17.01 3.06
N VAL A 543 41.63 -17.23 4.25
CA VAL A 543 40.93 -17.09 5.53
C VAL A 543 41.41 -15.80 6.18
N VAL A 544 40.49 -14.91 6.54
CA VAL A 544 40.86 -13.64 7.21
C VAL A 544 40.74 -13.83 8.72
N THR A 545 41.86 -13.63 9.43
CA THR A 545 41.91 -13.64 10.89
C THR A 545 41.14 -12.43 11.43
N PRO A 546 40.13 -12.64 12.30
CA PRO A 546 39.31 -11.56 12.83
C PRO A 546 40.02 -10.77 13.94
N HIS A 547 39.48 -9.60 14.28
CA HIS A 547 39.91 -8.79 15.42
C HIS A 547 38.75 -8.50 16.38
N ASP A 548 39.05 -8.01 17.58
CA ASP A 548 38.04 -7.75 18.59
C ASP A 548 37.28 -6.45 18.33
N ASN A 549 35.97 -6.50 18.61
CA ASN A 549 35.01 -5.40 18.54
C ASN A 549 34.87 -4.76 17.14
N LEU A 550 34.87 -5.59 16.09
CA LEU A 550 34.43 -5.19 14.75
C LEU A 550 32.99 -4.69 14.82
N CYS A 551 32.69 -3.54 14.24
CA CYS A 551 31.34 -2.99 14.18
C CYS A 551 30.68 -3.32 12.84
N LEU A 552 29.68 -4.20 12.86
CA LEU A 552 28.89 -4.57 11.70
C LEU A 552 27.57 -3.80 11.72
N LEU A 553 27.25 -3.10 10.63
CA LEU A 553 26.02 -2.34 10.47
C LEU A 553 25.26 -2.80 9.23
N ARG A 554 24.01 -3.22 9.41
CA ARG A 554 23.02 -3.35 8.34
C ARG A 554 22.00 -2.22 8.47
N SER A 555 21.95 -1.32 7.48
CA SER A 555 21.03 -0.17 7.47
C SER A 555 20.16 -0.18 6.23
N GLY A 556 18.84 -0.31 6.41
CA GLY A 556 17.89 -0.59 5.34
C GLY A 556 16.84 0.49 5.11
N GLN A 557 16.32 0.49 3.89
CA GLN A 557 15.30 1.41 3.38
C GLN A 557 14.27 0.58 2.61
N ASP A 558 13.01 0.67 3.04
CA ASP A 558 11.87 0.01 2.41
C ASP A 558 10.82 1.06 2.04
N TRP A 559 10.64 1.24 0.73
CA TRP A 559 9.64 2.11 0.12
C TRP A 559 8.57 1.32 -0.65
N SER A 560 8.51 0.00 -0.50
CA SER A 560 7.57 -0.87 -1.23
C SER A 560 6.11 -0.48 -1.00
N ASP A 561 5.78 -0.03 0.22
CA ASP A 561 4.41 0.31 0.63
C ASP A 561 4.13 1.82 0.62
N THR A 562 5.08 2.66 0.17
CA THR A 562 4.91 4.12 0.11
C THR A 562 3.91 4.56 -0.95
N SER A 563 3.16 5.61 -0.64
CA SER A 563 2.35 6.38 -1.58
C SER A 563 3.18 6.92 -2.74
N ALA A 564 2.54 7.19 -3.89
CA ALA A 564 3.25 7.65 -5.08
C ALA A 564 4.02 8.96 -4.86
N GLU A 565 3.45 9.88 -4.08
CA GLU A 565 4.08 11.16 -3.73
C GLU A 565 5.28 10.96 -2.81
N GLU A 566 5.12 10.19 -1.75
CA GLU A 566 6.22 9.90 -0.81
C GLU A 566 7.35 9.12 -1.49
N ARG A 567 7.01 8.18 -2.36
CA ARG A 567 7.97 7.41 -3.16
C ARG A 567 8.78 8.30 -4.08
N SER A 568 8.12 9.19 -4.82
CA SER A 568 8.79 10.15 -5.71
C SER A 568 9.72 11.05 -4.91
N PHE A 569 9.26 11.59 -3.78
CA PHE A 569 10.11 12.41 -2.91
C PHE A 569 11.33 11.63 -2.42
N TYR A 570 11.17 10.40 -1.92
CA TYR A 570 12.30 9.58 -1.47
C TYR A 570 13.29 9.34 -2.61
N LEU A 571 12.81 8.89 -3.78
CA LEU A 571 13.66 8.54 -4.92
C LEU A 571 14.38 9.76 -5.51
N GLU A 572 13.79 10.95 -5.45
CA GLU A 572 14.34 12.16 -6.06
C GLU A 572 15.16 13.02 -5.09
N GLN A 573 14.84 13.02 -3.80
CA GLN A 573 15.41 13.95 -2.82
C GLN A 573 16.31 13.25 -1.78
N VAL A 574 15.97 12.01 -1.39
CA VAL A 574 16.68 11.31 -0.31
C VAL A 574 17.66 10.29 -0.86
N LYS A 575 17.18 9.41 -1.76
CA LYS A 575 17.96 8.33 -2.35
C LYS A 575 19.25 8.82 -3.03
N PRO A 576 19.31 9.93 -3.78
CA PRO A 576 20.57 10.38 -4.38
C PRO A 576 21.64 10.71 -3.33
N LYS A 577 21.24 11.28 -2.17
CA LYS A 577 22.17 11.56 -1.06
C LYS A 577 22.62 10.30 -0.36
N LEU A 578 21.72 9.34 -0.19
CA LEU A 578 22.08 8.01 0.28
C LEU A 578 23.08 7.34 -0.67
N ASP A 579 22.82 7.34 -1.97
CA ASP A 579 23.65 6.71 -2.98
C ASP A 579 25.05 7.36 -3.04
N GLU A 580 25.14 8.70 -2.96
CA GLU A 580 26.40 9.45 -2.83
C GLU A 580 27.20 9.00 -1.59
N GLY A 581 26.54 8.89 -0.43
CA GLY A 581 27.20 8.47 0.81
C GLY A 581 27.62 6.99 0.81
N MET A 582 26.79 6.11 0.23
CA MET A 582 27.11 4.69 0.07
C MET A 582 28.30 4.48 -0.88
N ALA A 583 28.38 5.26 -1.96
CA ALA A 583 29.54 5.27 -2.85
C ALA A 583 30.80 5.79 -2.13
N PHE A 584 30.67 6.84 -1.30
CA PHE A 584 31.79 7.34 -0.51
C PHE A 584 32.38 6.28 0.42
N ILE A 585 31.56 5.57 1.22
CA ILE A 585 32.09 4.53 2.12
C ILE A 585 32.51 3.24 1.41
N ARG A 586 32.06 3.00 0.17
CA ARG A 586 32.58 1.92 -0.70
C ARG A 586 33.96 2.28 -1.24
N ASP A 587 34.10 3.48 -1.83
CA ASP A 587 35.29 3.86 -2.59
C ASP A 587 36.39 4.47 -1.71
N GLN A 588 36.00 5.11 -0.60
CA GLN A 588 36.89 5.83 0.32
C GLN A 588 36.72 5.39 1.78
N GLY A 589 36.05 4.25 2.02
CA GLY A 589 35.77 3.73 3.36
C GLY A 589 37.01 3.56 4.23
N GLU A 590 38.15 3.24 3.61
CA GLU A 590 39.41 3.07 4.33
C GLU A 590 39.86 4.31 5.11
N LYS A 591 39.61 5.50 4.55
CA LYS A 591 39.96 6.79 5.19
C LYS A 591 39.17 7.03 6.47
N VAL A 592 38.03 6.36 6.61
CA VAL A 592 37.09 6.54 7.75
C VAL A 592 36.94 5.26 8.57
N GLY A 593 37.78 4.25 8.36
CA GLY A 593 37.75 3.01 9.15
C GLY A 593 36.72 1.97 8.70
N CYS A 594 36.02 2.18 7.59
CA CYS A 594 35.13 1.18 6.97
C CYS A 594 35.99 0.21 6.14
N TYR A 595 35.95 -1.08 6.45
CA TYR A 595 36.67 -2.13 5.70
C TYR A 595 35.99 -2.43 4.37
N PHE A 596 34.66 -2.57 4.39
CA PHE A 596 33.85 -2.74 3.19
C PHE A 596 32.44 -2.16 3.40
N ASN A 597 31.80 -1.74 2.31
CA ASN A 597 30.38 -1.41 2.28
C ASN A 597 29.71 -2.04 1.06
N ARG A 598 28.64 -2.79 1.30
CA ARG A 598 27.80 -3.43 0.27
C ARG A 598 26.45 -2.76 0.26
N TYR A 599 26.14 -1.98 -0.77
CA TYR A 599 24.81 -1.40 -0.92
C TYR A 599 23.96 -2.28 -1.84
N MET A 600 23.07 -3.05 -1.23
CA MET A 600 22.40 -4.19 -1.86
C MET A 600 20.91 -3.93 -2.05
N THR A 601 20.37 -4.51 -3.12
CA THR A 601 18.94 -4.54 -3.40
C THR A 601 18.40 -5.91 -3.01
N LEU A 602 17.37 -5.95 -2.15
CA LEU A 602 16.74 -7.22 -1.80
C LEU A 602 16.05 -7.80 -3.04
N LEU A 603 16.21 -9.11 -3.19
CA LEU A 603 15.54 -9.88 -4.21
C LEU A 603 14.28 -10.52 -3.66
N ASN A 604 13.18 -10.07 -4.23
CA ASN A 604 11.93 -10.77 -4.48
C ASN A 604 12.07 -12.28 -4.63
N LEU A 605 11.21 -13.12 -4.02
CA LEU A 605 10.90 -14.41 -4.65
C LEU A 605 10.29 -14.24 -6.07
N GLU A 606 9.80 -13.03 -6.40
CA GLU A 606 9.16 -12.65 -7.67
C GLU A 606 9.93 -11.57 -8.47
N GLY A 607 11.20 -11.28 -8.12
CA GLY A 607 12.05 -10.27 -8.79
C GLY A 607 12.07 -8.90 -8.10
N ALA A 608 13.15 -8.12 -8.28
CA ALA A 608 13.51 -6.94 -7.49
C ALA A 608 12.49 -5.79 -7.49
N GLY A 609 12.31 -5.15 -6.33
CA GLY A 609 11.77 -3.79 -6.26
C GLY A 609 11.33 -3.34 -4.86
N GLY A 610 11.89 -2.22 -4.39
CA GLY A 610 11.34 -1.43 -3.28
C GLY A 610 12.08 -1.52 -1.93
N LYS A 611 13.12 -2.35 -1.82
CA LYS A 611 13.94 -2.47 -0.60
C LYS A 611 15.44 -2.52 -0.90
N THR A 612 16.20 -1.70 -0.17
CA THR A 612 17.67 -1.74 -0.18
C THR A 612 18.21 -1.79 1.25
N TYR A 613 19.44 -2.26 1.40
CA TYR A 613 20.20 -2.05 2.62
C TYR A 613 21.69 -1.97 2.33
N SER A 614 22.38 -1.20 3.15
CA SER A 614 23.84 -1.25 3.24
C SER A 614 24.23 -2.30 4.28
N LEU A 615 25.23 -3.13 3.98
CA LEU A 615 25.97 -3.92 4.95
C LEU A 615 27.40 -3.41 4.97
N SER A 616 27.84 -2.89 6.11
CA SER A 616 29.18 -2.32 6.26
C SER A 616 29.87 -2.88 7.50
N ALA A 617 31.15 -3.21 7.35
CA ALA A 617 32.01 -3.61 8.45
C ALA A 617 33.03 -2.51 8.73
N TRP A 618 33.05 -2.06 9.98
CA TRP A 618 33.90 -0.97 10.45
C TRP A 618 34.90 -1.51 11.48
N ARG A 619 36.13 -1.01 11.42
CA ARG A 619 37.17 -1.37 12.38
C ARG A 619 36.72 -1.10 13.82
N SER A 620 35.95 -0.04 14.06
CA SER A 620 35.37 0.23 15.38
C SER A 620 34.03 0.96 15.30
N LEU A 621 33.24 0.84 16.37
CA LEU A 621 32.03 1.66 16.55
C LEU A 621 32.38 3.16 16.59
N THR A 622 33.50 3.52 17.19
CA THR A 622 33.96 4.91 17.29
C THR A 622 34.21 5.54 15.92
N GLU A 623 34.80 4.81 14.98
CA GLU A 623 35.03 5.29 13.61
C GLU A 623 33.73 5.46 12.83
N LEU A 624 32.78 4.54 12.98
CA LEU A 624 31.43 4.72 12.46
C LEU A 624 30.77 5.99 13.04
N GLU A 625 30.85 6.18 14.36
CA GLU A 625 30.31 7.37 15.05
C GLU A 625 31.00 8.67 14.63
N ALA A 626 32.27 8.61 14.20
CA ALA A 626 32.99 9.74 13.63
C ALA A 626 32.49 10.03 12.20
N TRP A 627 32.32 9.00 11.37
CA TRP A 627 31.85 9.15 9.99
C TRP A 627 30.43 9.74 9.91
N VAL A 628 29.51 9.31 10.78
CA VAL A 628 28.12 9.81 10.74
C VAL A 628 27.99 11.31 11.03
N LYS A 629 29.06 11.93 11.58
CA LYS A 629 29.18 13.37 11.85
C LYS A 629 29.88 14.14 10.72
N THR A 630 30.30 13.47 9.65
CA THR A 630 30.89 14.11 8.47
C THR A 630 29.83 14.57 7.48
N ASP A 631 30.18 15.49 6.58
CA ASP A 631 29.27 16.07 5.59
C ASP A 631 28.52 15.02 4.76
N SER A 632 29.18 13.90 4.42
CA SER A 632 28.60 12.82 3.62
C SER A 632 27.34 12.23 4.27
N HIS A 633 27.40 11.84 5.53
CA HIS A 633 26.25 11.30 6.25
C HIS A 633 25.29 12.39 6.74
N LEU A 634 25.80 13.58 7.11
CA LEU A 634 24.95 14.71 7.50
C LEU A 634 24.00 15.13 6.38
N ALA A 635 24.43 15.05 5.11
CA ALA A 635 23.56 15.27 3.96
C ALA A 635 22.40 14.24 3.90
N ILE A 636 22.69 12.96 4.16
CA ILE A 636 21.67 11.89 4.24
C ILE A 636 20.71 12.17 5.40
N PHE A 637 21.25 12.47 6.58
CA PHE A 637 20.46 12.75 7.78
C PHE A 637 19.54 13.97 7.59
N ALA A 638 20.04 15.04 6.95
CA ALA A 638 19.24 16.22 6.63
C ALA A 638 18.13 15.91 5.62
N ALA A 639 18.41 15.11 4.59
CA ALA A 639 17.42 14.68 3.60
C ALA A 639 16.34 13.77 4.23
N GLY A 640 16.76 12.80 5.05
CA GLY A 640 15.85 11.93 5.80
C GLY A 640 15.01 12.70 6.82
N THR A 641 15.59 13.68 7.52
CA THR A 641 14.83 14.55 8.42
C THR A 641 13.79 15.37 7.65
N ARG A 642 14.13 15.83 6.45
CA ARG A 642 13.18 16.53 5.58
C ARG A 642 12.02 15.61 5.18
N GLN A 643 12.26 14.35 4.85
CA GLN A 643 11.22 13.34 4.60
C GLN A 643 10.18 13.31 5.73
N TYR A 644 10.62 13.04 6.97
CA TYR A 644 9.70 12.91 8.12
C TYR A 644 9.01 14.22 8.51
N ARG A 645 9.61 15.37 8.19
CA ARG A 645 8.95 16.68 8.38
C ARG A 645 7.88 16.94 7.32
N THR A 646 8.11 16.51 6.08
CA THR A 646 7.14 16.64 4.99
C THR A 646 5.97 15.66 5.18
N PHE A 647 6.27 14.42 5.57
CA PHE A 647 5.29 13.35 5.75
C PHE A 647 5.22 12.97 7.24
N LYS A 648 4.24 13.55 7.95
CA LYS A 648 4.09 13.39 9.41
C LYS A 648 3.85 11.94 9.86
N ASP A 649 3.25 11.13 8.99
CA ASP A 649 3.04 9.68 9.14
C ASP A 649 3.72 8.95 7.96
N ALA A 650 5.02 9.23 7.75
CA ALA A 650 5.78 8.69 6.61
C ALA A 650 5.67 7.16 6.53
N GLU A 651 5.27 6.63 5.39
CA GLU A 651 5.17 5.18 5.13
C GLU A 651 6.54 4.57 4.82
N LEU A 652 7.54 5.40 4.51
CA LEU A 652 8.93 4.97 4.31
C LEU A 652 9.45 4.32 5.59
N ARG A 653 9.82 3.04 5.49
CA ARG A 653 10.40 2.30 6.60
C ARG A 653 11.91 2.36 6.53
N LEU A 654 12.50 3.06 7.49
CA LEU A 654 13.94 3.06 7.74
C LEU A 654 14.25 2.23 8.98
N TYR A 655 15.34 1.47 8.92
CA TYR A 655 15.83 0.70 10.05
C TYR A 655 17.33 0.55 10.00
N HIS A 656 17.92 0.25 11.14
CA HIS A 656 19.22 -0.38 11.18
C HIS A 656 19.32 -1.43 12.27
N GLU A 657 20.26 -2.33 12.07
CA GLU A 657 20.69 -3.31 13.03
C GLU A 657 22.22 -3.28 13.09
N MET A 658 22.75 -3.23 14.30
CA MET A 658 24.19 -3.06 14.51
C MET A 658 24.68 -4.06 15.55
N SER A 659 25.91 -4.54 15.37
CA SER A 659 26.57 -5.50 16.27
C SER A 659 28.05 -5.13 16.46
N VAL A 660 28.55 -5.25 17.69
CA VAL A 660 29.98 -5.09 18.00
C VAL A 660 30.58 -6.42 18.43
N ILE A 661 31.31 -7.05 17.51
CA ILE A 661 31.52 -8.50 17.51
C ILE A 661 32.94 -8.81 18.00
N ARG A 662 33.10 -9.81 18.87
CA ARG A 662 34.41 -10.27 19.34
C ARG A 662 35.12 -11.09 18.26
N ALA A 663 36.44 -11.19 18.33
CA ALA A 663 37.23 -11.94 17.37
C ALA A 663 36.78 -13.42 17.29
N ALA A 664 36.52 -14.04 18.45
CA ALA A 664 36.10 -15.44 18.55
C ALA A 664 34.70 -15.72 17.93
N ASP A 665 33.90 -14.67 17.72
CA ASP A 665 32.54 -14.76 17.20
C ASP A 665 32.46 -14.41 15.70
N GLN A 666 33.60 -14.32 15.02
CA GLN A 666 33.73 -13.97 13.61
C GLN A 666 34.46 -15.08 12.83
N SER A 667 34.06 -15.34 11.59
CA SER A 667 34.83 -16.16 10.67
C SER A 667 34.65 -15.70 9.22
N PHE A 668 35.75 -15.55 8.52
CA PHE A 668 35.78 -15.01 7.16
C PHE A 668 36.58 -15.94 6.24
N GLU A 669 35.99 -16.37 5.14
CA GLU A 669 36.66 -17.24 4.18
C GLU A 669 36.22 -16.89 2.76
N TYR A 670 37.21 -16.79 1.87
CA TYR A 670 37.06 -16.36 0.49
C TYR A 670 37.75 -17.36 -0.43
N PHE A 671 37.12 -17.64 -1.56
CA PHE A 671 37.59 -18.59 -2.57
C PHE A 671 37.43 -17.97 -3.96
N ASN A 672 38.50 -17.79 -4.72
CA ASN A 672 38.53 -17.15 -6.05
C ASN A 672 37.92 -15.72 -6.11
N CYS A 673 37.77 -15.04 -4.97
CA CYS A 673 37.31 -13.65 -4.95
C CYS A 673 38.45 -12.69 -5.33
N HIS A 674 38.12 -11.51 -5.85
CA HIS A 674 39.12 -10.46 -6.03
C HIS A 674 39.53 -9.83 -4.68
N ASP A 675 40.70 -9.19 -4.63
CA ASP A 675 41.33 -8.71 -3.38
C ASP A 675 40.58 -7.58 -2.65
N ARG A 676 39.48 -7.09 -3.24
CA ARG A 676 38.61 -6.05 -2.64
C ARG A 676 37.30 -6.61 -2.09
N THR A 677 37.09 -7.92 -2.16
CA THR A 677 35.84 -8.55 -1.70
C THR A 677 35.79 -8.61 -0.18
N GLY A 678 34.84 -7.89 0.42
CA GLY A 678 34.56 -7.99 1.85
C GLY A 678 35.78 -7.65 2.71
N MET A 679 36.10 -8.53 3.67
CA MET A 679 37.26 -8.38 4.55
C MET A 679 38.60 -8.60 3.86
N LEU A 680 38.67 -9.09 2.61
CA LEU A 680 39.94 -9.08 1.87
C LEU A 680 40.45 -7.66 1.66
N ASN A 681 39.53 -6.69 1.48
CA ASN A 681 39.89 -5.28 1.35
C ASN A 681 40.63 -4.75 2.60
N ALA A 682 40.41 -5.36 3.77
CA ALA A 682 41.09 -4.98 5.00
C ALA A 682 42.59 -5.38 5.03
N LEU A 683 42.98 -6.38 4.23
CA LEU A 683 44.34 -6.94 4.21
C LEU A 683 45.33 -6.11 3.40
N ASN A 684 44.85 -5.28 2.47
CA ASN A 684 45.68 -4.44 1.61
C ASN A 684 46.26 -3.21 2.34
N ARG A 685 46.19 -3.18 3.68
CA ARG A 685 46.61 -2.08 4.56
C ARG A 685 48.06 -2.20 5.08
N ALA A 686 48.87 -3.09 4.50
CA ALA A 686 50.28 -3.25 4.87
C ALA A 686 51.19 -2.25 4.14
#